data_AF-A0A3Q7MHA5-F1
#
_entry.id   AF-A0A3Q7MHA5-F1
#
_cell.length_a   1.000
_cell.length_b   1.000
_cell.length_c   1.000
_cell.angle_alpha   90.00
_cell.angle_beta   90.00
_cell.angle_gamma   90.00
#
_symmetry.space_group_name_H-M   'P 1'
#
loop_
_entity.id
_entity.type
_entity.pdbx_description
1 polymer ?
#
loop_
_entity_poly.entity_id
_entity_poly.type
_entity_poly.pdbx_seq_one_letter_code
_entity_poly.pdbx_strand_id
1 'polypeptide(L)'
;MVKEQFRETDVAKKISHICFGMKSPEEMRQQAHIQVVSKNLYSQDNHHAPLLYGVLDHRMGTSEKDRPCETCGKNLADCLGHYGYIDLELPCFHVGYFRAVIGILQMICKTCCHIMLSQEEKKQFLDYLKRPGLTYLQKRGLKKKISDKCRKKNICHYCGAFNGTVKKCGLLKIIHEKYKTNKKVVDPVVSNFLQSFETAIEHNKEVEPLLGRAQENLNPLVVLNLFKRIPAEDVPLLLMNPEAGKPSDLILTRLLVPPLCIRPSVVSDLKSGTNEDDLTMKLTEIIFLNDVIKKHRISGAKTQMIMEDWDFLQLQCALYINSELSGIPLNMAPKKWTRGFVQRLKGKQGRFRGNLSGKRVDFSGRTVISPDPNLRIDEVAVPVHVAKILTFPEKVNKANISFLRKLVRNGPEVHPGANFIQQRHTQMKRFLKYGNREKMAQELKYGDIVERHLIDGDVVLFNRQPSLHKLSIMAHLAKVKPHRTFRFNECVCTPYNADFDGDEMNLHLPQTEEAKAEALVLMGTKANLVTPRNGEPLIAAIQDFLTGAYLLTLKDTFFDRAKACQIIASILVGKDEKIKVHLPPPTILKPVTLWTGKQIFSVILRPSDDNPVRANLRTKGKQYCGKGEDLCVNDSYVTIQNSELMSGSMDKGTLGSGSKNNIFYILLRDWGQNEAADAMSRLARLAPVYLSNRGFSIGIGDVTPGQGLLKAKYELLNAGYKKCDEYIEALNTGKLQQQPGCTAEETLEALILKELSVIRDHAGSACLRELDKSNSPLTMALCGSKGSFINISQMIACVGQQAISGSRVPDGFENRSLPHFEKHSKLPAAKGFVANSFYSGLTPTEFFFHTMAGREGLVDTAVKTAETGYMQRRLVKSLEDLCSQYDLTVRSSTGDIIQFIYGGDGLDPAAMEGKDEPLEFKRVLDNIKAVFPCQSEPALSKNELVLTTESIMKKTEFLCCQDSFLQEIKNFVKGVSEKIKKTRDKYGINDNGTTEVALSLTDGLGCRRRARVPQPDPHTRFLSLQPRVLYQLDRITPTQIEKFLETCRDKYMRAQMEPGSAVGALCAQSIGEPGTQMTLKTFHFAGVASMNITLGVPRIKEIINASKAISTPIITAQLDKDDDADYARLVKGRIEKTLLGEISEYIEEVFLPDDCFILVKLSLERIRLLRLEAVNTHPGHIVSQPALSSTTFVLPIDCDSRTEQPGER
;
A
#
# COMPACT_ATOMS: atom_id res chain seq x y z
N MET A 1 -34.24 5.22 60.91
CA MET A 1 -33.70 4.85 59.58
C MET A 1 -33.62 6.11 58.74
N VAL A 2 -32.44 6.71 58.63
CA VAL A 2 -32.20 7.79 57.66
C VAL A 2 -32.21 7.14 56.28
N LYS A 3 -33.08 7.60 55.37
CA LYS A 3 -33.10 7.12 53.98
C LYS A 3 -31.77 7.50 53.34
N GLU A 4 -31.08 6.53 52.75
CA GLU A 4 -29.81 6.77 52.04
C GLU A 4 -30.05 7.76 50.88
N GLN A 5 -29.17 8.74 50.72
CA GLN A 5 -29.27 9.72 49.64
C GLN A 5 -29.06 9.02 48.30
N PHE A 6 -29.93 9.29 47.31
CA PHE A 6 -29.76 8.75 45.97
C PHE A 6 -28.38 9.16 45.42
N ARG A 7 -27.58 8.15 45.06
CA ARG A 7 -26.31 8.29 44.38
C ARG A 7 -26.35 7.39 43.16
N GLU A 8 -26.12 7.96 41.99
CA GLU A 8 -25.99 7.18 40.75
C GLU A 8 -24.91 6.11 40.94
N THR A 9 -25.23 4.85 40.67
CA THR A 9 -24.35 3.73 41.03
C THR A 9 -23.12 3.65 40.13
N ASP A 10 -23.26 3.91 38.82
CA ASP A 10 -22.15 3.86 37.84
C ASP A 10 -22.34 4.89 36.72
N VAL A 11 -21.62 6.02 36.78
CA VAL A 11 -21.70 7.08 35.74
C VAL A 11 -20.75 6.76 34.57
N ALA A 12 -21.11 5.80 33.73
CA ALA A 12 -20.34 5.50 32.53
C ALA A 12 -20.34 6.69 31.56
N LYS A 13 -19.15 7.15 31.14
CA LYS A 13 -18.97 8.28 30.22
C LYS A 13 -18.09 7.91 29.04
N LYS A 14 -18.39 8.47 27.87
CA LYS A 14 -17.58 8.37 26.66
C LYS A 14 -16.78 9.67 26.46
N ILE A 15 -15.51 9.53 26.08
CA ILE A 15 -14.65 10.68 25.77
C ILE A 15 -15.18 11.37 24.50
N SER A 16 -15.49 12.66 24.58
CA SER A 16 -15.99 13.47 23.45
C SER A 16 -14.86 14.09 22.64
N HIS A 17 -13.89 14.71 23.30
CA HIS A 17 -12.76 15.40 22.68
C HIS A 17 -11.59 15.50 23.66
N ILE A 18 -10.40 15.80 23.15
CA ILE A 18 -9.20 16.07 23.95
C ILE A 18 -8.79 17.52 23.69
N CYS A 19 -8.84 18.35 24.73
CA CYS A 19 -8.35 19.73 24.67
C CYS A 19 -6.88 19.75 25.15
N PHE A 20 -5.96 20.13 24.26
CA PHE A 20 -4.56 20.31 24.63
C PHE A 20 -4.34 21.72 25.21
N GLY A 21 -3.57 21.78 26.29
CA GLY A 21 -3.18 23.02 26.96
C GLY A 21 -1.84 22.86 27.68
N MET A 22 -1.47 23.89 28.42
CA MET A 22 -0.30 23.89 29.30
C MET A 22 -0.74 24.23 30.72
N LYS A 23 -0.02 23.71 31.72
CA LYS A 23 -0.33 24.00 33.12
C LYS A 23 0.40 25.25 33.57
N SER A 24 -0.30 26.09 34.31
CA SER A 24 0.36 27.16 35.05
C SER A 24 1.25 26.57 36.16
N PRO A 25 2.29 27.28 36.61
CA PRO A 25 3.10 26.84 37.75
C PRO A 25 2.27 26.56 39.00
N GLU A 26 1.20 27.31 39.21
CA GLU A 26 0.27 27.16 40.33
C GLU A 26 -0.59 25.89 40.20
N GLU A 27 -1.11 25.59 39.01
CA GLU A 27 -1.83 24.34 38.73
C GLU A 27 -0.93 23.10 38.91
N MET A 28 0.34 23.20 38.54
CA MET A 28 1.30 22.11 38.78
C MET A 28 1.44 21.84 40.29
N ARG A 29 1.51 22.89 41.12
CA ARG A 29 1.54 22.74 42.58
C ARG A 29 0.22 22.17 43.11
N GLN A 30 -0.92 22.60 42.56
CA GLN A 30 -2.23 22.11 42.98
C GLN A 30 -2.42 20.61 42.70
N GLN A 31 -1.90 20.10 41.59
CA GLN A 31 -1.99 18.68 41.25
C GLN A 31 -0.99 17.81 42.03
N ALA A 32 0.18 18.35 42.31
CA ALA A 32 1.25 17.59 42.94
C ALA A 32 0.99 17.36 44.44
N HIS A 33 1.34 16.18 44.92
CA HIS A 33 1.10 15.77 46.32
C HIS A 33 2.28 16.07 47.23
N ILE A 34 3.50 16.11 46.69
CA ILE A 34 4.72 16.41 47.44
C ILE A 34 5.61 17.39 46.69
N GLN A 35 6.39 18.13 47.47
CA GLN A 35 7.55 18.86 46.97
C GLN A 35 8.78 17.97 47.08
N VAL A 36 9.53 17.83 45.99
CA VAL A 36 10.76 17.04 45.97
C VAL A 36 11.95 17.97 46.17
N VAL A 37 12.73 17.73 47.23
CA VAL A 37 13.87 18.58 47.63
C VAL A 37 15.14 17.79 47.86
N SER A 38 15.07 16.50 48.18
CA SER A 38 16.24 15.68 48.44
C SER A 38 16.81 15.08 47.15
N LYS A 39 18.13 15.19 46.97
CA LYS A 39 18.88 14.56 45.86
C LYS A 39 19.19 13.07 46.12
N ASN A 40 19.27 12.66 47.39
CA ASN A 40 19.64 11.29 47.73
C ASN A 40 18.44 10.36 47.44
N LEU A 41 18.72 9.23 46.80
CA LEU A 41 17.69 8.28 46.39
C LEU A 41 17.21 7.41 47.57
N TYR A 42 18.17 6.84 48.29
CA TYR A 42 17.96 5.93 49.40
C TYR A 42 18.61 6.47 50.67
N SER A 43 18.11 6.00 51.82
CA SER A 43 18.80 6.20 53.09
C SER A 43 20.14 5.45 53.08
N GLN A 44 21.13 5.97 53.82
CA GLN A 44 22.45 5.35 53.95
C GLN A 44 22.44 4.13 54.89
N ASP A 45 21.31 3.89 55.56
CA ASP A 45 21.09 2.78 56.47
C ASP A 45 20.86 1.47 55.70
N ASN A 46 21.17 0.33 56.32
CA ASN A 46 21.05 -1.01 55.70
C ASN A 46 19.63 -1.39 55.23
N HIS A 47 18.60 -0.60 55.54
CA HIS A 47 17.20 -0.87 55.20
C HIS A 47 16.82 -0.50 53.75
N HIS A 48 17.72 0.12 52.98
CA HIS A 48 17.54 0.47 51.56
C HIS A 48 16.14 1.08 51.26
N ALA A 49 15.67 1.94 52.17
CA ALA A 49 14.40 2.63 52.06
C ALA A 49 14.59 3.93 51.26
N PRO A 50 13.65 4.30 50.36
CA PRO A 50 13.72 5.59 49.70
C PRO A 50 13.51 6.71 50.71
N LEU A 51 14.18 7.85 50.49
CA LEU A 51 14.08 8.99 51.39
C LEU A 51 12.74 9.73 51.23
N LEU A 52 12.22 10.22 52.35
CA LEU A 52 11.11 11.16 52.37
C LEU A 52 11.50 12.45 51.65
N TYR A 53 10.59 12.97 50.82
CA TYR A 53 10.81 14.17 49.98
C TYR A 53 11.95 14.01 48.95
N GLY A 54 12.36 12.78 48.66
CA GLY A 54 13.24 12.42 47.54
C GLY A 54 12.45 12.05 46.27
N VAL A 55 13.19 11.74 45.20
CA VAL A 55 12.59 11.44 43.89
C VAL A 55 11.89 10.07 43.79
N LEU A 56 12.15 9.16 44.74
CA LEU A 56 11.57 7.80 44.83
C LEU A 56 10.55 7.64 45.98
N ASP A 57 10.04 8.76 46.51
CA ASP A 57 9.07 8.75 47.61
C ASP A 57 7.75 8.04 47.21
N HIS A 58 7.29 7.11 48.06
CA HIS A 58 6.10 6.29 47.83
C HIS A 58 4.78 7.07 47.88
N ARG A 59 4.80 8.34 48.31
CA ARG A 59 3.68 9.27 48.11
C ARG A 59 3.42 9.55 46.63
N MET A 60 4.41 9.37 45.75
CA MET A 60 4.27 9.49 44.29
C MET A 60 3.80 8.19 43.59
N GLY A 61 3.46 7.15 44.35
CA GLY A 61 3.09 5.84 43.82
C GLY A 61 4.09 4.77 44.23
N THR A 62 3.96 3.56 43.67
CA THR A 62 4.90 2.47 43.88
C THR A 62 5.30 1.83 42.55
N SER A 63 6.54 1.35 42.45
CA SER A 63 7.06 0.54 41.33
C SER A 63 7.32 -0.92 41.73
N GLU A 64 7.09 -1.27 42.99
CA GLU A 64 7.28 -2.62 43.54
C GLU A 64 5.98 -3.18 44.13
N LYS A 65 5.91 -4.50 44.26
CA LYS A 65 4.73 -5.16 44.86
C LYS A 65 4.78 -5.15 46.39
N ASP A 66 5.98 -5.09 46.95
CA ASP A 66 6.22 -5.27 48.39
C ASP A 66 5.84 -4.04 49.20
N ARG A 67 5.99 -2.84 48.63
CA ARG A 67 5.65 -1.58 49.27
C ARG A 67 4.46 -0.91 48.56
N PRO A 68 3.33 -0.66 49.26
CA PRO A 68 2.18 0.04 48.70
C PRO A 68 2.45 1.55 48.58
N CYS A 69 1.57 2.25 47.87
CA CYS A 69 1.59 3.70 47.81
C CYS A 69 1.04 4.33 49.10
N GLU A 70 1.75 5.31 49.65
CA GLU A 70 1.36 6.04 50.87
C GLU A 70 0.13 6.96 50.65
N THR A 71 -0.13 7.37 49.41
CA THR A 71 -1.21 8.32 49.11
C THR A 71 -2.56 7.64 48.93
N CYS A 72 -2.61 6.54 48.18
CA CYS A 72 -3.87 5.83 47.89
C CYS A 72 -4.01 4.50 48.64
N GLY A 73 -2.96 4.02 49.31
CA GLY A 73 -2.96 2.73 50.01
C GLY A 73 -3.02 1.51 49.10
N LYS A 74 -2.81 1.69 47.78
CA LYS A 74 -2.93 0.63 46.77
C LYS A 74 -1.56 0.16 46.25
N ASN A 75 -1.56 -1.07 45.74
CA ASN A 75 -0.40 -1.69 45.10
C ASN A 75 -0.23 -1.22 43.64
N LEU A 76 0.85 -1.68 43.00
CA LEU A 76 1.23 -1.29 41.63
C LEU A 76 0.12 -1.47 40.58
N ALA A 77 -0.69 -2.53 40.66
CA ALA A 77 -1.72 -2.81 39.66
C ALA A 77 -2.88 -1.81 39.67
N ASP A 78 -3.24 -1.31 40.85
CA ASP A 78 -4.43 -0.47 41.06
C ASP A 78 -4.08 1.02 41.27
N CYS A 79 -2.81 1.32 41.54
CA CYS A 79 -2.33 2.68 41.72
C CYS A 79 -2.11 3.37 40.37
N LEU A 80 -2.79 4.51 40.14
CA LEU A 80 -2.60 5.31 38.93
C LEU A 80 -1.28 6.09 38.95
N GLY A 81 -0.73 6.34 40.13
CA GLY A 81 0.45 7.18 40.36
C GLY A 81 0.11 8.65 40.64
N HIS A 82 0.97 9.31 41.42
CA HIS A 82 0.76 10.68 41.88
C HIS A 82 1.98 11.55 41.53
N TYR A 83 1.74 12.79 41.10
CA TYR A 83 2.82 13.70 40.72
C TYR A 83 3.44 14.38 41.94
N GLY A 84 4.74 14.64 41.86
CA GLY A 84 5.44 15.62 42.71
C GLY A 84 5.78 16.88 41.93
N TYR A 85 6.38 17.87 42.58
CA TYR A 85 6.95 19.04 41.90
C TYR A 85 8.33 19.43 42.46
N ILE A 86 9.13 20.05 41.60
CA ILE A 86 10.41 20.69 41.94
C ILE A 86 10.26 22.18 41.66
N ASP A 87 10.60 23.01 42.66
CA ASP A 87 10.75 24.46 42.50
C ASP A 87 12.14 24.74 41.92
N LEU A 88 12.19 25.54 40.85
CA LEU A 88 13.46 25.97 40.26
C LEU A 88 13.81 27.36 40.78
N GLU A 89 15.04 27.52 41.26
CA GLU A 89 15.51 28.78 41.86
C GLU A 89 15.64 29.91 40.81
N LEU A 90 15.92 29.55 39.55
CA LEU A 90 15.91 30.45 38.40
C LEU A 90 15.05 29.84 37.28
N PRO A 91 14.25 30.64 36.56
CA PRO A 91 13.43 30.15 35.46
C PRO A 91 14.31 29.66 34.30
N CYS A 92 13.82 28.66 33.57
CA CYS A 92 14.47 28.16 32.37
C CYS A 92 13.53 28.22 31.16
N PHE A 93 14.08 28.17 29.96
CA PHE A 93 13.27 28.00 28.77
C PHE A 93 12.82 26.55 28.62
N HIS A 94 11.53 26.33 28.34
CA HIS A 94 11.06 25.03 27.93
C HIS A 94 11.51 24.72 26.50
N VAL A 95 12.32 23.67 26.33
CA VAL A 95 12.93 23.35 25.02
C VAL A 95 11.91 23.11 23.91
N GLY A 96 10.75 22.53 24.24
CA GLY A 96 9.66 22.32 23.29
C GLY A 96 8.94 23.61 22.87
N TYR A 97 8.90 24.61 23.75
CA TYR A 97 8.22 25.89 23.49
C TYR A 97 9.16 27.01 23.06
N PHE A 98 10.48 26.78 23.11
CA PHE A 98 11.50 27.80 22.82
C PHE A 98 11.31 28.51 21.46
N ARG A 99 10.95 27.76 20.40
CA ARG A 99 10.65 28.37 19.08
C ARG A 99 9.39 29.23 19.10
N ALA A 100 8.39 28.86 19.91
CA ALA A 100 7.17 29.63 20.07
C ALA A 100 7.41 30.90 20.90
N VAL A 101 8.24 30.83 21.94
CA VAL A 101 8.71 31.99 22.74
C VAL A 101 9.32 33.05 21.83
N ILE A 102 10.25 32.66 20.94
CA ILE A 102 10.85 33.59 19.95
C ILE A 102 9.77 34.20 19.05
N GLY A 103 8.82 33.41 18.57
CA GLY A 103 7.72 33.91 17.74
C GLY A 103 6.87 34.97 18.46
N ILE A 104 6.60 34.80 19.76
CA ILE A 104 5.86 35.80 20.55
C ILE A 104 6.70 37.07 20.73
N LEU A 105 7.99 36.94 21.09
CA LEU A 105 8.90 38.07 21.27
C LEU A 105 9.13 38.88 19.98
N GLN A 106 8.95 38.26 18.81
CA GLN A 106 8.96 38.96 17.52
C GLN A 106 7.68 39.74 17.22
N MET A 107 6.57 39.43 17.90
CA MET A 107 5.27 40.07 17.68
C MET A 107 4.96 41.17 18.70
N ILE A 108 5.48 41.08 19.91
CA ILE A 108 5.26 42.07 20.97
C ILE A 108 6.37 43.13 21.02
N CYS A 109 6.04 44.29 21.57
CA CYS A 109 7.01 45.29 21.95
C CYS A 109 7.78 44.84 23.20
N LYS A 110 9.12 44.92 23.16
CA LYS A 110 9.98 44.50 24.28
C LYS A 110 9.97 45.47 25.47
N THR A 111 9.33 46.63 25.31
CA THR A 111 9.26 47.67 26.36
C THR A 111 7.89 47.65 27.05
N CYS A 112 6.79 47.82 26.28
CA CYS A 112 5.43 47.89 26.82
C CYS A 112 4.61 46.59 26.70
N CYS A 113 5.15 45.54 26.08
CA CYS A 113 4.52 44.21 25.93
C CYS A 113 3.24 44.14 25.07
N HIS A 114 2.76 45.26 24.52
CA HIS A 114 1.69 45.27 23.52
C HIS A 114 2.11 44.64 22.20
N ILE A 115 1.15 44.05 21.48
CA ILE A 115 1.40 43.53 20.13
C ILE A 115 1.67 44.66 19.14
N MET A 116 2.63 44.47 18.22
CA MET A 116 3.06 45.46 17.24
C MET A 116 2.13 45.49 16.01
N LEU A 117 0.84 45.74 16.22
CA LEU A 117 -0.17 45.90 15.17
C LEU A 117 -0.85 47.27 15.29
N SER A 118 -1.35 47.81 14.17
CA SER A 118 -2.22 48.98 14.22
C SER A 118 -3.62 48.56 14.64
N GLN A 119 -4.44 49.50 15.11
CA GLN A 119 -5.80 49.19 15.57
C GLN A 119 -6.67 48.56 14.47
N GLU A 120 -6.54 49.03 13.23
CA GLU A 120 -7.22 48.47 12.05
C GLU A 120 -6.86 47.00 11.83
N GLU A 121 -5.58 46.66 11.93
CA GLU A 121 -5.10 45.29 11.74
C GLU A 121 -5.55 44.37 12.87
N LYS A 122 -5.54 44.86 14.12
CA LYS A 122 -6.04 44.11 15.27
C LYS A 122 -7.50 43.75 15.06
N LYS A 123 -8.34 44.74 14.73
CA LYS A 123 -9.77 44.54 14.47
C LYS A 123 -9.99 43.53 13.34
N GLN A 124 -9.30 43.70 12.21
CA GLN A 124 -9.37 42.79 11.07
C GLN A 124 -9.07 41.32 11.46
N PHE A 125 -8.01 41.10 12.24
CA PHE A 125 -7.61 39.74 12.62
C PHE A 125 -8.49 39.15 13.73
N LEU A 126 -8.98 39.95 14.67
CA LEU A 126 -9.94 39.50 15.68
C LEU A 126 -11.26 39.07 15.04
N ASP A 127 -11.76 39.83 14.07
CA ASP A 127 -12.98 39.46 13.33
C ASP A 127 -12.79 38.18 12.53
N TYR A 128 -11.59 37.96 11.98
CA TYR A 128 -11.24 36.70 11.32
C TYR A 128 -11.21 35.52 12.31
N LEU A 129 -10.67 35.71 13.52
CA LEU A 129 -10.60 34.69 14.56
C LEU A 129 -11.97 34.27 15.09
N LYS A 130 -12.96 35.19 15.08
CA LYS A 130 -14.33 34.94 15.55
C LYS A 130 -15.18 34.11 14.58
N ARG A 131 -14.70 33.85 13.35
CA ARG A 131 -15.46 33.07 12.36
C ARG A 131 -15.71 31.63 12.86
N PRO A 132 -16.96 31.14 12.82
CA PRO A 132 -17.26 29.75 13.14
C PRO A 132 -16.49 28.78 12.25
N GLY A 133 -16.09 27.62 12.78
CA GLY A 133 -15.45 26.56 12.00
C GLY A 133 -13.97 26.82 11.63
N LEU A 134 -13.27 27.73 12.32
CA LEU A 134 -11.87 28.04 12.02
C LEU A 134 -10.95 26.81 12.23
N THR A 135 -10.42 26.27 11.13
CA THR A 135 -9.62 25.04 11.16
C THR A 135 -8.19 25.28 11.65
N TYR A 136 -7.52 24.22 12.10
CA TYR A 136 -6.14 24.31 12.59
C TYR A 136 -5.15 24.82 11.52
N LEU A 137 -5.32 24.44 10.25
CA LEU A 137 -4.47 24.91 9.16
C LEU A 137 -4.62 26.42 8.95
N GLN A 138 -5.86 26.92 8.98
CA GLN A 138 -6.15 28.35 8.86
C GLN A 138 -5.55 29.14 10.02
N LYS A 139 -5.63 28.63 11.27
CA LYS A 139 -4.97 29.23 12.44
C LYS A 139 -3.46 29.38 12.25
N ARG A 140 -2.78 28.35 11.74
CA ARG A 140 -1.33 28.42 11.44
C ARG A 140 -1.00 29.43 10.34
N GLY A 141 -1.79 29.45 9.27
CA GLY A 141 -1.64 30.42 8.20
C GLY A 141 -1.82 31.86 8.69
N LEU A 142 -2.82 32.08 9.55
CA LEU A 142 -3.09 33.38 10.16
C LEU A 142 -1.96 33.84 11.07
N LYS A 143 -1.45 32.97 11.95
CA LYS A 143 -0.30 33.26 12.82
C LYS A 143 0.89 33.78 12.01
N LYS A 144 1.19 33.11 10.88
CA LYS A 144 2.28 33.53 9.99
C LYS A 144 2.03 34.94 9.44
N LYS A 145 0.85 35.21 8.89
CA LYS A 145 0.46 36.54 8.37
C LYS A 145 0.58 37.64 9.41
N ILE A 146 0.12 37.39 10.64
CA ILE A 146 0.23 38.32 11.77
C ILE A 146 1.71 38.57 12.09
N SER A 147 2.50 37.51 12.27
CA SER A 147 3.91 37.63 12.61
C SER A 147 4.74 38.36 11.55
N ASP A 148 4.44 38.17 10.27
CA ASP A 148 5.14 38.82 9.17
C ASP A 148 4.86 40.34 9.13
N LYS A 149 3.65 40.76 9.52
CA LYS A 149 3.33 42.19 9.67
C LYS A 149 4.02 42.82 10.87
N CYS A 150 4.01 42.17 12.03
CA CYS A 150 4.68 42.67 13.22
C CYS A 150 6.18 42.87 12.99
N ARG A 151 6.84 41.90 12.32
CA ARG A 151 8.29 41.93 12.06
C ARG A 151 8.74 43.05 11.11
N LYS A 152 7.84 43.57 10.27
CA LYS A 152 8.13 44.70 9.36
C LYS A 152 8.12 46.05 10.09
N LYS A 153 7.51 46.12 11.27
CA LYS A 153 7.42 47.35 12.06
C LYS A 153 8.61 47.44 13.00
N ASN A 154 9.29 48.58 12.96
CA ASN A 154 10.46 48.89 13.77
C ASN A 154 10.11 49.76 14.99
N ILE A 155 9.00 50.49 14.95
CA ILE A 155 8.53 51.34 16.06
C ILE A 155 7.21 50.83 16.63
N CYS A 156 7.06 50.95 17.95
CA CYS A 156 5.82 50.60 18.62
C CYS A 156 4.78 51.73 18.49
N HIS A 157 3.55 51.40 18.08
CA HIS A 157 2.46 52.37 17.99
C HIS A 157 1.95 52.87 19.37
N TYR A 158 2.27 52.17 20.45
CA TYR A 158 1.78 52.49 21.79
C TYR A 158 2.78 53.32 22.61
N CYS A 159 4.03 52.87 22.72
CA CYS A 159 5.05 53.55 23.54
C CYS A 159 6.16 54.26 22.75
N GLY A 160 6.14 54.21 21.41
CA GLY A 160 7.17 54.82 20.57
C GLY A 160 8.54 54.14 20.57
N ALA A 161 8.75 53.10 21.39
CA ALA A 161 10.05 52.43 21.49
C ALA A 161 10.45 51.71 20.19
N PHE A 162 11.74 51.78 19.86
CA PHE A 162 12.35 51.00 18.78
C PHE A 162 12.44 49.52 19.14
N ASN A 163 12.12 48.66 18.17
CA ASN A 163 12.12 47.21 18.29
C ASN A 163 12.85 46.64 17.07
N GLY A 164 14.07 46.16 17.30
CA GLY A 164 14.85 45.49 16.28
C GLY A 164 14.52 44.01 16.15
N THR A 165 15.42 43.29 15.46
CA THR A 165 15.22 41.86 15.21
C THR A 165 15.48 41.04 16.47
N VAL A 166 14.66 40.02 16.69
CA VAL A 166 14.82 39.04 17.77
C VAL A 166 15.19 37.70 17.14
N LYS A 167 16.33 37.13 17.55
CA LYS A 167 16.85 35.89 16.97
C LYS A 167 17.52 35.00 18.03
N LYS A 168 17.73 33.73 17.67
CA LYS A 168 18.45 32.75 18.48
C LYS A 168 19.97 33.04 18.40
N CYS A 169 20.66 33.05 19.53
CA CYS A 169 22.11 33.30 19.64
C CYS A 169 22.83 32.17 20.42
N GLY A 170 22.85 30.96 19.85
CA GLY A 170 23.41 29.77 20.51
C GLY A 170 22.33 28.87 21.12
N LEU A 171 22.73 27.89 21.95
CA LEU A 171 21.80 26.98 22.61
C LEU A 171 20.98 27.75 23.67
N LEU A 172 19.64 27.67 23.57
CA LEU A 172 18.69 28.24 24.55
C LEU A 172 18.86 29.74 24.89
N LYS A 173 19.56 30.52 24.06
CA LYS A 173 19.75 31.97 24.24
C LYS A 173 19.05 32.79 23.16
N ILE A 174 18.50 33.93 23.55
CA ILE A 174 17.76 34.86 22.68
C ILE A 174 18.38 36.25 22.78
N ILE A 175 18.60 36.89 21.64
CA ILE A 175 19.15 38.25 21.55
C ILE A 175 18.17 39.17 20.83
N HIS A 176 18.09 40.41 21.28
CA HIS A 176 17.32 41.49 20.68
C HIS A 176 18.26 42.61 20.22
N GLU A 177 18.26 42.88 18.91
CA GLU A 177 19.08 43.92 18.30
C GLU A 177 18.44 45.31 18.46
N LYS A 178 18.41 45.82 19.69
CA LYS A 178 17.81 47.11 20.00
C LYS A 178 18.64 48.29 19.48
N TYR A 179 19.96 48.14 19.48
CA TYR A 179 20.92 49.21 19.19
C TYR A 179 21.66 48.93 17.89
N LYS A 180 20.93 48.95 16.77
CA LYS A 180 21.53 48.72 15.45
C LYS A 180 22.12 50.03 14.92
N THR A 181 23.43 50.05 14.68
CA THR A 181 24.10 51.21 14.09
C THR A 181 24.00 51.18 12.56
N ASN A 182 23.41 52.23 11.97
CA ASN A 182 23.43 52.45 10.52
C ASN A 182 24.46 53.56 10.20
N LYS A 183 25.18 53.44 9.09
CA LYS A 183 26.29 54.33 8.71
C LYS A 183 25.90 55.80 8.40
N LYS A 184 24.63 56.21 8.50
CA LYS A 184 24.18 57.50 7.89
C LYS A 184 23.74 58.62 8.85
N VAL A 185 23.23 58.37 10.05
CA VAL A 185 23.09 59.33 11.17
C VAL A 185 22.90 58.47 12.43
N VAL A 186 23.60 58.76 13.53
CA VAL A 186 23.47 57.98 14.77
C VAL A 186 22.22 58.43 15.53
N ASP A 187 21.25 57.53 15.70
CA ASP A 187 20.02 57.81 16.46
C ASP A 187 20.32 58.18 17.93
N PRO A 188 19.61 59.15 18.55
CA PRO A 188 19.87 59.62 19.92
C PRO A 188 19.84 58.52 21.00
N VAL A 189 19.01 57.50 20.80
CA VAL A 189 18.89 56.36 21.74
C VAL A 189 20.13 55.47 21.70
N VAL A 190 20.79 55.37 20.55
CA VAL A 190 21.99 54.57 20.35
C VAL A 190 23.22 55.32 20.86
N SER A 191 23.33 56.63 20.61
CA SER A 191 24.42 57.45 21.14
C SER A 191 24.45 57.45 22.67
N ASN A 192 23.30 57.65 23.32
CA ASN A 192 23.19 57.65 24.78
C ASN A 192 23.57 56.29 25.38
N PHE A 193 23.23 55.19 24.70
CA PHE A 193 23.62 53.85 25.13
C PHE A 193 25.13 53.62 25.03
N LEU A 194 25.77 54.03 23.93
CA LEU A 194 27.22 53.90 23.78
C LEU A 194 27.99 54.74 24.80
N GLN A 195 27.49 55.95 25.11
CA GLN A 195 28.08 56.82 26.15
C GLN A 195 27.94 56.23 27.56
N SER A 196 26.91 55.43 27.85
CA SER A 196 26.69 54.87 29.19
C SER A 196 27.80 53.91 29.69
N PHE A 197 28.72 53.50 28.81
CA PHE A 197 29.84 52.61 29.15
C PHE A 197 31.13 53.33 29.53
N GLU A 198 31.15 54.66 29.64
CA GLU A 198 32.36 55.43 29.98
C GLU A 198 33.07 54.91 31.24
N THR A 199 32.33 54.66 32.33
CA THR A 199 32.86 54.07 33.57
C THR A 199 33.45 52.66 33.37
N ALA A 200 32.85 51.86 32.49
CA ALA A 200 33.30 50.50 32.22
C ALA A 200 34.57 50.48 31.36
N ILE A 201 34.71 51.42 30.42
CA ILE A 201 35.89 51.57 29.57
C ILE A 201 37.10 52.00 30.42
N GLU A 202 36.89 52.89 31.39
CA GLU A 202 37.93 53.35 32.31
C GLU A 202 38.53 52.18 33.12
N HIS A 203 37.70 51.26 33.60
CA HIS A 203 38.13 50.15 34.47
C HIS A 203 38.45 48.85 33.71
N ASN A 204 37.92 48.67 32.49
CA ASN A 204 38.10 47.47 31.68
C ASN A 204 38.22 47.79 30.19
N LYS A 205 39.48 47.88 29.73
CA LYS A 205 39.84 48.21 28.34
C LYS A 205 39.36 47.19 27.30
N GLU A 206 39.05 45.95 27.71
CA GLU A 206 38.52 44.92 26.81
C GLU A 206 37.08 45.19 26.33
N VAL A 207 36.37 46.10 27.01
CA VAL A 207 34.97 46.43 26.69
C VAL A 207 34.88 47.24 25.40
N GLU A 208 35.83 48.15 25.16
CA GLU A 208 35.86 49.08 24.02
C GLU A 208 35.65 48.40 22.64
N PRO A 209 36.40 47.34 22.25
CA PRO A 209 36.17 46.63 20.99
C PRO A 209 34.86 45.82 20.95
N LEU A 210 34.28 45.49 22.10
CA LEU A 210 33.06 44.68 22.23
C LEU A 210 31.77 45.50 22.22
N LEU A 211 31.84 46.81 22.50
CA LEU A 211 30.69 47.73 22.54
C LEU A 211 29.84 47.68 21.27
N GLY A 212 30.47 47.62 20.10
CA GLY A 212 29.75 47.56 18.81
C GLY A 212 28.86 46.31 18.66
N ARG A 213 29.10 45.28 19.47
CA ARG A 213 28.29 44.03 19.51
C ARG A 213 27.37 43.97 20.74
N ALA A 214 27.40 44.96 21.62
CA ALA A 214 26.56 45.01 22.81
C ALA A 214 25.09 45.16 22.42
N GLN A 215 24.29 44.17 22.77
CA GLN A 215 22.85 44.11 22.48
C GLN A 215 22.11 43.56 23.70
N GLU A 216 20.78 43.63 23.67
CA GLU A 216 19.95 43.17 24.77
C GLU A 216 19.81 41.64 24.74
N ASN A 217 20.36 40.97 25.76
CA ASN A 217 20.21 39.53 25.94
C ASN A 217 18.90 39.22 26.68
N LEU A 218 17.98 38.56 25.99
CA LEU A 218 16.69 38.16 26.54
C LEU A 218 16.82 36.80 27.25
N ASN A 219 17.07 36.85 28.56
CA ASN A 219 17.12 35.67 29.41
C ASN A 219 15.72 35.26 29.93
N PRO A 220 15.53 34.04 30.47
CA PRO A 220 14.22 33.58 30.93
C PRO A 220 13.57 34.48 31.99
N LEU A 221 14.37 35.10 32.87
CA LEU A 221 13.88 36.03 33.91
C LEU A 221 13.20 37.26 33.30
N VAL A 222 13.87 37.91 32.36
CA VAL A 222 13.34 39.08 31.65
C VAL A 222 12.10 38.69 30.84
N VAL A 223 12.19 37.60 30.09
CA VAL A 223 11.09 37.14 29.23
C VAL A 223 9.85 36.76 30.04
N LEU A 224 10.00 36.13 31.20
CA LEU A 224 8.89 35.82 32.10
C LEU A 224 8.17 37.10 32.57
N ASN A 225 8.92 38.13 32.93
CA ASN A 225 8.36 39.43 33.34
C ASN A 225 7.73 40.19 32.16
N LEU A 226 8.22 40.02 30.94
CA LEU A 226 7.55 40.54 29.74
C LEU A 226 6.22 39.82 29.50
N PHE A 227 6.21 38.49 29.56
CA PHE A 227 5.03 37.68 29.27
C PHE A 227 3.89 37.87 30.28
N LYS A 228 4.21 38.13 31.55
CA LYS A 228 3.21 38.49 32.57
C LYS A 228 2.52 39.83 32.28
N ARG A 229 3.17 40.75 31.57
CA ARG A 229 2.66 42.09 31.25
C ARG A 229 1.93 42.17 29.91
N ILE A 230 1.84 41.09 29.14
CA ILE A 230 1.09 41.08 27.88
C ILE A 230 -0.40 41.25 28.20
N PRO A 231 -1.10 42.23 27.58
CA PRO A 231 -2.53 42.42 27.78
C PRO A 231 -3.34 41.19 27.33
N ALA A 232 -4.35 40.82 28.11
CA ALA A 232 -5.21 39.67 27.80
C ALA A 232 -5.95 39.82 26.46
N GLU A 233 -6.26 41.04 26.04
CA GLU A 233 -6.89 41.34 24.72
C GLU A 233 -6.00 40.95 23.54
N ASP A 234 -4.68 41.08 23.69
CA ASP A 234 -3.71 40.81 22.62
C ASP A 234 -3.32 39.32 22.55
N VAL A 235 -3.58 38.52 23.59
CA VAL A 235 -3.20 37.08 23.65
C VAL A 235 -3.83 36.24 22.53
N PRO A 236 -5.13 36.38 22.18
CA PRO A 236 -5.72 35.66 21.05
C PRO A 236 -5.03 35.93 19.71
N LEU A 237 -4.48 37.14 19.49
CA LEU A 237 -3.75 37.49 18.26
C LEU A 237 -2.40 36.77 18.14
N LEU A 238 -1.86 36.27 19.26
CA LEU A 238 -0.70 35.37 19.28
C LEU A 238 -1.06 33.93 18.92
N LEU A 239 -2.35 33.65 18.67
CA LEU A 239 -2.95 32.35 18.44
C LEU A 239 -2.82 31.41 19.65
N MET A 240 -2.85 31.98 20.86
CA MET A 240 -2.98 31.24 22.12
C MET A 240 -4.43 31.27 22.57
N ASN A 241 -4.97 30.12 22.96
CA ASN A 241 -6.29 30.08 23.61
C ASN A 241 -6.11 30.49 25.08
N PRO A 242 -6.68 31.64 25.51
CA PRO A 242 -6.47 32.16 26.86
C PRO A 242 -6.97 31.23 27.97
N GLU A 243 -7.92 30.33 27.68
CA GLU A 243 -8.42 29.33 28.64
C GLU A 243 -7.47 28.14 28.81
N ALA A 244 -6.69 27.82 27.77
CA ALA A 244 -5.83 26.64 27.76
C ALA A 244 -4.37 26.94 28.15
N GLY A 245 -3.99 28.22 28.19
CA GLY A 245 -2.66 28.63 28.62
C GLY A 245 -2.35 30.10 28.35
N LYS A 246 -1.41 30.62 29.13
CA LYS A 246 -0.92 32.01 29.03
C LYS A 246 0.52 32.05 28.52
N PRO A 247 0.96 33.18 27.93
CA PRO A 247 2.35 33.32 27.51
C PRO A 247 3.37 33.06 28.64
N SER A 248 3.03 33.41 29.88
CA SER A 248 3.87 33.17 31.07
C SER A 248 4.22 31.70 31.27
N ASP A 249 3.31 30.79 30.92
CA ASP A 249 3.39 29.37 31.24
C ASP A 249 4.37 28.63 30.31
N LEU A 250 4.87 29.29 29.26
CA LEU A 250 5.92 28.75 28.37
C LEU A 250 7.30 28.70 29.06
N ILE A 251 7.49 29.49 30.13
CA ILE A 251 8.73 29.54 30.89
C ILE A 251 8.57 28.69 32.14
N LEU A 252 9.49 27.74 32.35
CA LEU A 252 9.40 26.83 33.49
C LEU A 252 10.07 27.44 34.71
N THR A 253 9.26 27.77 35.71
CA THR A 253 9.66 28.10 37.09
C THR A 253 9.47 26.92 38.04
N ARG A 254 8.63 25.96 37.64
CA ARG A 254 8.32 24.74 38.37
C ARG A 254 8.28 23.58 37.39
N LEU A 255 8.75 22.42 37.84
CA LEU A 255 8.78 21.20 37.03
C LEU A 255 8.02 20.09 37.76
N LEU A 256 7.09 19.44 37.06
CA LEU A 256 6.43 18.25 37.60
C LEU A 256 7.37 17.04 37.57
N VAL A 257 7.34 16.29 38.65
CA VAL A 257 8.04 15.02 38.80
C VAL A 257 7.03 13.91 38.50
N PRO A 258 7.28 13.04 37.50
CA PRO A 258 6.36 12.00 37.12
C PRO A 258 6.27 10.90 38.21
N PRO A 259 5.11 10.23 38.31
CA PRO A 259 4.92 9.09 39.20
C PRO A 259 5.93 7.96 38.97
N LEU A 260 6.11 7.09 39.97
CA LEU A 260 7.06 5.97 39.89
C LEU A 260 6.70 4.94 38.82
N CYS A 261 5.41 4.73 38.53
CA CYS A 261 4.97 3.82 37.48
C CYS A 261 5.42 4.23 36.06
N ILE A 262 5.80 5.50 35.85
CA ILE A 262 6.34 6.00 34.57
C ILE A 262 7.83 5.69 34.42
N ARG A 263 8.52 5.49 35.55
CA ARG A 263 9.97 5.35 35.69
C ARG A 263 10.30 4.26 36.73
N PRO A 264 9.95 3.00 36.44
CA PRO A 264 10.13 1.91 37.38
C PRO A 264 11.62 1.65 37.66
N SER A 265 11.94 1.35 38.92
CA SER A 265 13.23 0.78 39.30
C SER A 265 13.30 -0.69 38.85
N VAL A 266 14.46 -1.13 38.36
CA VAL A 266 14.69 -2.51 37.95
C VAL A 266 15.71 -3.14 38.88
N VAL A 267 15.28 -4.12 39.67
CA VAL A 267 16.19 -4.95 40.48
C VAL A 267 17.00 -5.84 39.54
N SER A 268 18.32 -5.86 39.71
CA SER A 268 19.20 -6.73 38.93
C SER A 268 19.40 -8.08 39.64
N ASP A 269 18.98 -9.19 39.04
CA ASP A 269 19.15 -10.52 39.64
C ASP A 269 20.63 -10.96 39.75
N LEU A 270 21.52 -10.41 38.92
CA LEU A 270 22.95 -10.79 38.83
C LEU A 270 23.89 -10.02 39.76
N LYS A 271 23.45 -8.87 40.30
CA LYS A 271 24.25 -8.02 41.20
C LYS A 271 23.31 -7.38 42.21
N SER A 272 23.65 -7.49 43.49
CA SER A 272 22.91 -6.81 44.57
C SER A 272 22.85 -5.29 44.29
N GLY A 273 21.67 -4.79 43.93
CA GLY A 273 21.43 -3.38 43.61
C GLY A 273 20.21 -3.16 42.69
N THR A 274 19.66 -1.95 42.73
CA THR A 274 18.61 -1.47 41.81
C THR A 274 19.24 -0.61 40.72
N ASN A 275 18.84 -0.84 39.47
CA ASN A 275 19.10 0.09 38.38
C ASN A 275 17.94 1.08 38.29
N GLU A 276 18.26 2.35 38.48
CA GLU A 276 17.31 3.44 38.37
C GLU A 276 17.13 3.90 36.93
N ASP A 277 15.95 4.43 36.65
CA ASP A 277 15.61 4.95 35.34
C ASP A 277 16.32 6.27 35.02
N ASP A 278 16.60 6.52 33.73
CA ASP A 278 17.32 7.71 33.25
C ASP A 278 16.65 9.02 33.72
N LEU A 279 15.30 9.04 33.77
CA LEU A 279 14.53 10.20 34.22
C LEU A 279 14.77 10.49 35.71
N THR A 280 14.89 9.45 36.54
CA THR A 280 15.16 9.59 37.98
C THR A 280 16.52 10.23 38.19
N MET A 281 17.54 9.76 37.47
CA MET A 281 18.89 10.34 37.56
C MET A 281 18.92 11.80 37.10
N LYS A 282 18.23 12.15 36.01
CA LYS A 282 18.15 13.53 35.53
C LYS A 282 17.45 14.47 36.51
N LEU A 283 16.41 13.99 37.20
CA LEU A 283 15.73 14.79 38.22
C LEU A 283 16.63 15.04 39.43
N THR A 284 17.41 14.04 39.85
CA THR A 284 18.41 14.19 40.90
C THR A 284 19.48 15.23 40.53
N GLU A 285 19.99 15.21 39.29
CA GLU A 285 20.94 16.20 38.80
C GLU A 285 20.34 17.62 38.78
N ILE A 286 19.07 17.77 38.40
CA ILE A 286 18.36 19.07 38.42
C ILE A 286 18.25 19.60 39.85
N ILE A 287 17.88 18.76 40.83
CA ILE A 287 17.79 19.16 42.24
C ILE A 287 19.17 19.61 42.74
N PHE A 288 20.20 18.82 42.45
CA PHE A 288 21.57 19.15 42.84
C PHE A 288 22.03 20.51 42.30
N LEU A 289 21.78 20.80 41.02
CA LEU A 289 22.14 22.09 40.44
C LEU A 289 21.33 23.26 41.03
N ASN A 290 20.05 23.05 41.37
CA ASN A 290 19.26 24.07 42.07
C ASN A 290 19.86 24.42 43.43
N ASP A 291 20.28 23.41 44.21
CA ASP A 291 20.94 23.61 45.51
C ASP A 291 22.27 24.36 45.35
N VAL A 292 23.05 24.03 44.32
CA VAL A 292 24.33 24.71 44.01
C VAL A 292 24.09 26.18 43.71
N ILE A 293 23.16 26.51 42.83
CA ILE A 293 22.81 27.91 42.49
C ILE A 293 22.35 28.66 43.74
N LYS A 294 21.48 28.06 44.56
CA LYS A 294 21.01 28.66 45.81
C LYS A 294 22.15 28.96 46.76
N LYS A 295 23.06 28.01 46.96
CA LYS A 295 24.22 28.14 47.84
C LYS A 295 25.19 29.21 47.33
N HIS A 296 25.51 29.21 46.03
CA HIS A 296 26.40 30.18 45.40
C HIS A 296 25.88 31.62 45.51
N ARG A 297 24.56 31.81 45.49
CA ARG A 297 23.95 33.13 45.73
C ARG A 297 24.15 33.62 47.17
N ILE A 298 24.06 32.72 48.16
CA ILE A 298 24.27 33.06 49.57
C ILE A 298 25.75 33.30 49.85
N SER A 299 26.64 32.50 49.27
CA SER A 299 28.09 32.60 49.48
C SER A 299 28.76 33.74 48.69
N GLY A 300 28.02 34.51 47.88
CA GLY A 300 28.56 35.62 47.10
C GLY A 300 29.47 35.20 45.94
N ALA A 301 29.16 34.09 45.25
CA ALA A 301 29.94 33.65 44.09
C ALA A 301 29.92 34.67 42.94
N LYS A 302 30.96 34.65 42.09
CA LYS A 302 31.06 35.53 40.92
C LYS A 302 29.91 35.27 39.94
N THR A 303 29.44 36.32 39.27
CA THR A 303 28.35 36.25 38.28
C THR A 303 28.62 35.24 37.16
N GLN A 304 29.88 35.07 36.74
CA GLN A 304 30.27 34.08 35.72
C GLN A 304 29.87 32.66 36.13
N MET A 305 30.13 32.27 37.39
CA MET A 305 29.78 30.94 37.90
C MET A 305 28.26 30.75 37.98
N ILE A 306 27.52 31.75 38.47
CA ILE A 306 26.06 31.68 38.55
C ILE A 306 25.43 31.55 37.15
N MET A 307 25.96 32.28 36.16
CA MET A 307 25.48 32.21 34.78
C MET A 307 25.81 30.86 34.14
N GLU A 308 26.98 30.29 34.43
CA GLU A 308 27.38 28.96 33.95
C GLU A 308 26.52 27.86 34.58
N ASP A 309 26.31 27.89 35.90
CA ASP A 309 25.43 26.98 36.62
C ASP A 309 23.98 27.07 36.10
N TRP A 310 23.52 28.28 35.78
CA TRP A 310 22.19 28.48 35.21
C TRP A 310 22.08 27.94 33.77
N ASP A 311 23.13 28.04 32.96
CA ASP A 311 23.19 27.43 31.63
C ASP A 311 23.17 25.89 31.75
N PHE A 312 23.88 25.32 32.73
CA PHE A 312 23.80 23.90 33.05
C PHE A 312 22.39 23.47 33.48
N LEU A 313 21.72 24.25 34.33
CA LEU A 313 20.35 23.96 34.75
C LEU A 313 19.37 23.98 33.56
N GLN A 314 19.50 24.96 32.66
CA GLN A 314 18.72 25.02 31.42
C GLN A 314 18.97 23.80 30.54
N LEU A 315 20.25 23.40 30.40
CA LEU A 315 20.63 22.23 29.63
C LEU A 315 20.06 20.94 30.22
N GLN A 316 20.17 20.70 31.53
CA GLN A 316 19.64 19.48 32.14
C GLN A 316 18.11 19.39 32.03
N CYS A 317 17.40 20.49 32.24
CA CYS A 317 15.96 20.55 32.01
C CYS A 317 15.59 20.29 30.55
N ALA A 318 16.40 20.77 29.61
CA ALA A 318 16.20 20.55 28.19
C ALA A 318 16.46 19.08 27.79
N LEU A 319 17.55 18.48 28.28
CA LEU A 319 17.92 17.08 28.04
C LEU A 319 16.93 16.09 28.67
N TYR A 320 16.36 16.43 29.82
CA TYR A 320 15.29 15.68 30.47
C TYR A 320 14.07 15.49 29.56
N ILE A 321 13.70 16.53 28.80
CA ILE A 321 12.59 16.47 27.84
C ILE A 321 13.04 15.84 26.53
N ASN A 322 14.12 16.38 25.94
CA ASN A 322 14.69 15.91 24.69
C ASN A 322 16.22 15.83 24.78
N SER A 323 16.75 14.60 24.81
CA SER A 323 18.19 14.37 24.95
C SER A 323 18.99 14.51 23.65
N GLU A 324 18.36 14.84 22.52
CA GLU A 324 19.01 14.97 21.19
C GLU A 324 18.99 16.43 20.71
N LEU A 325 19.53 17.34 21.52
CA LEU A 325 19.65 18.75 21.13
C LEU A 325 20.92 18.96 20.32
N SER A 326 20.79 19.63 19.18
CA SER A 326 21.93 20.03 18.36
C SER A 326 22.58 21.31 18.92
N GLY A 327 23.91 21.37 18.89
CA GLY A 327 24.67 22.55 19.31
C GLY A 327 24.92 22.64 20.83
N ILE A 328 25.05 21.49 21.50
CA ILE A 328 25.53 21.43 22.88
C ILE A 328 27.04 21.67 22.88
N PRO A 329 27.57 22.59 23.72
CA PRO A 329 29.01 22.77 23.90
C PRO A 329 29.72 21.48 24.33
N LEU A 330 30.95 21.25 23.87
CA LEU A 330 31.70 19.99 24.13
C LEU A 330 31.95 19.75 25.63
N ASN A 331 32.19 20.80 26.40
CA ASN A 331 32.36 20.73 27.86
C ASN A 331 31.07 20.34 28.61
N MET A 332 29.91 20.48 27.96
CA MET A 332 28.59 20.18 28.52
C MET A 332 27.93 18.94 27.87
N ALA A 333 28.61 18.29 26.93
CA ALA A 333 28.05 17.16 26.21
C ALA A 333 27.90 15.93 27.13
N PRO A 334 26.74 15.26 27.14
CA PRO A 334 26.56 14.06 27.94
C PRO A 334 27.45 12.92 27.43
N LYS A 335 28.24 12.33 28.33
CA LYS A 335 29.17 11.22 28.00
C LYS A 335 28.44 9.95 27.55
N LYS A 336 27.22 9.73 28.05
CA LYS A 336 26.36 8.59 27.70
C LYS A 336 25.03 9.12 27.19
N TRP A 337 24.49 8.44 26.18
CA TRP A 337 23.15 8.74 25.69
C TRP A 337 22.10 8.32 26.71
N THR A 338 21.14 9.19 26.99
CA THR A 338 20.05 8.97 27.95
C THR A 338 18.70 9.19 27.29
N ARG A 339 17.66 8.48 27.74
CA ARG A 339 16.33 8.59 27.13
C ARG A 339 15.46 9.61 27.85
N GLY A 340 15.36 10.81 27.28
CA GLY A 340 14.35 11.80 27.65
C GLY A 340 12.92 11.38 27.24
N PHE A 341 11.93 12.19 27.59
CA PHE A 341 10.53 11.92 27.24
C PHE A 341 10.29 11.79 25.73
N VAL A 342 10.88 12.68 24.93
CA VAL A 342 10.71 12.69 23.48
C VAL A 342 11.20 11.37 22.85
N GLN A 343 12.33 10.85 23.33
CA GLN A 343 12.90 9.56 22.87
C GLN A 343 11.96 8.38 23.13
N ARG A 344 11.22 8.40 24.25
CA ARG A 344 10.24 7.35 24.59
C ARG A 344 8.95 7.43 23.78
N LEU A 345 8.60 8.63 23.30
CA LEU A 345 7.40 8.85 22.49
C LEU A 345 7.64 8.59 21.01
N LYS A 346 8.78 9.04 20.47
CA LYS A 346 9.13 8.96 19.04
C LYS A 346 9.71 7.59 18.64
N GLY A 347 9.80 7.36 17.34
CA GLY A 347 10.46 6.18 16.77
C GLY A 347 9.57 4.93 16.72
N LYS A 348 10.16 3.81 16.25
CA LYS A 348 9.44 2.53 16.06
C LYS A 348 9.08 1.87 17.39
N GLN A 349 9.98 1.93 18.37
CA GLN A 349 9.78 1.43 19.73
C GLN A 349 9.08 2.43 20.66
N GLY A 350 8.80 3.65 20.18
CA GLY A 350 8.12 4.67 20.96
C GLY A 350 6.64 4.36 21.17
N ARG A 351 6.01 5.06 22.13
CA ARG A 351 4.62 4.80 22.55
C ARG A 351 3.60 4.80 21.41
N PHE A 352 3.62 5.81 20.52
CA PHE A 352 2.61 5.93 19.46
C PHE A 352 2.58 4.74 18.50
N ARG A 353 3.74 4.14 18.21
CA ARG A 353 3.86 3.03 17.26
C ARG A 353 3.88 1.66 17.94
N GLY A 354 4.69 1.50 18.98
CA GLY A 354 4.97 0.21 19.60
C GLY A 354 4.01 -0.20 20.71
N ASN A 355 3.22 0.74 21.26
CA ASN A 355 2.30 0.45 22.37
C ASN A 355 0.85 0.85 22.08
N LEU A 356 0.62 1.92 21.30
CA LEU A 356 -0.73 2.40 20.98
C LEU A 356 -1.24 1.80 19.67
N SER A 357 -0.56 2.06 18.55
CA SER A 357 -1.00 1.57 17.23
C SER A 357 -0.81 0.06 17.08
N GLY A 358 0.34 -0.45 17.51
CA GLY A 358 0.60 -1.88 17.65
C GLY A 358 0.91 -2.19 19.10
N LYS A 359 0.45 -3.35 19.58
CA LYS A 359 0.75 -3.86 20.92
C LYS A 359 0.78 -5.37 20.89
N ARG A 360 1.48 -5.98 21.86
CA ARG A 360 1.35 -7.41 22.10
C ARG A 360 -0.05 -7.66 22.65
N VAL A 361 -0.69 -8.71 22.15
CA VAL A 361 -2.00 -9.16 22.58
C VAL A 361 -1.88 -10.58 23.12
N ASP A 362 -2.72 -10.86 24.10
CA ASP A 362 -2.95 -12.14 24.73
C ASP A 362 -3.92 -13.00 23.89
N PHE A 363 -4.07 -14.28 24.26
CA PHE A 363 -4.87 -15.28 23.51
C PHE A 363 -4.45 -15.46 22.05
N SER A 364 -3.13 -15.42 21.82
CA SER A 364 -2.50 -15.67 20.52
C SER A 364 -1.50 -16.82 20.59
N GLY A 365 -1.34 -17.55 19.49
CA GLY A 365 -0.32 -18.58 19.29
C GLY A 365 0.43 -18.38 17.98
N ARG A 366 1.64 -18.96 17.88
CA ARG A 366 2.45 -18.94 16.67
C ARG A 366 3.11 -20.31 16.49
N THR A 367 3.03 -20.86 15.29
CA THR A 367 3.65 -22.15 14.96
C THR A 367 3.91 -22.25 13.47
N VAL A 368 4.83 -23.14 13.09
CA VAL A 368 5.11 -23.52 11.70
C VAL A 368 3.84 -24.04 11.03
N ILE A 369 3.66 -23.68 9.76
CA ILE A 369 2.55 -24.13 8.93
C ILE A 369 2.90 -25.37 8.12
N SER A 370 1.90 -26.18 7.80
CA SER A 370 2.03 -27.38 6.97
C SER A 370 0.76 -27.57 6.12
N PRO A 371 0.86 -28.19 4.94
CA PRO A 371 -0.29 -28.41 4.07
C PRO A 371 -1.24 -29.47 4.63
N ASP A 372 -2.55 -29.32 4.38
CA ASP A 372 -3.54 -30.38 4.57
C ASP A 372 -4.72 -30.19 3.58
N PRO A 373 -4.72 -30.90 2.44
CA PRO A 373 -5.75 -30.75 1.40
C PRO A 373 -7.09 -31.34 1.85
N ASN A 374 -7.11 -32.05 2.98
CA ASN A 374 -8.32 -32.70 3.48
C ASN A 374 -9.22 -31.75 4.28
N LEU A 375 -8.69 -30.60 4.69
CA LEU A 375 -9.47 -29.55 5.33
C LEU A 375 -10.23 -28.77 4.27
N ARG A 376 -11.38 -28.21 4.68
CA ARG A 376 -12.06 -27.22 3.84
C ARG A 376 -11.23 -25.94 3.78
N ILE A 377 -11.49 -25.11 2.78
CA ILE A 377 -10.80 -23.82 2.63
C ILE A 377 -11.08 -22.85 3.78
N ASP A 378 -12.21 -22.99 4.49
CA ASP A 378 -12.59 -22.17 5.63
C ASP A 378 -12.16 -22.75 6.98
N GLU A 379 -11.39 -23.84 6.99
CA GLU A 379 -10.94 -24.52 8.19
C GLU A 379 -9.43 -24.38 8.40
N VAL A 380 -9.02 -24.30 9.67
CA VAL A 380 -7.62 -24.36 10.08
C VAL A 380 -7.46 -25.39 11.18
N ALA A 381 -6.52 -26.29 11.01
CA ALA A 381 -6.19 -27.29 12.00
C ALA A 381 -5.27 -26.71 13.08
N VAL A 382 -5.76 -26.72 14.31
CA VAL A 382 -5.09 -26.22 15.51
C VAL A 382 -4.56 -27.41 16.32
N PRO A 383 -3.30 -27.40 16.77
CA PRO A 383 -2.75 -28.47 17.57
C PRO A 383 -3.42 -28.54 18.96
N VAL A 384 -3.63 -29.75 19.49
CA VAL A 384 -4.20 -29.96 20.84
C VAL A 384 -3.48 -29.15 21.92
N HIS A 385 -2.15 -29.00 21.81
CA HIS A 385 -1.33 -28.25 22.75
C HIS A 385 -1.72 -26.76 22.81
N VAL A 386 -1.98 -26.14 21.65
CA VAL A 386 -2.43 -24.74 21.58
C VAL A 386 -3.89 -24.65 22.03
N ALA A 387 -4.73 -25.61 21.63
CA ALA A 387 -6.15 -25.62 21.97
C ALA A 387 -6.44 -25.71 23.48
N LYS A 388 -5.60 -26.42 24.25
CA LYS A 388 -5.70 -26.49 25.72
C LYS A 388 -5.32 -25.19 26.43
N ILE A 389 -4.46 -24.37 25.81
CA ILE A 389 -3.97 -23.11 26.40
C ILE A 389 -4.88 -21.96 26.01
N LEU A 390 -5.22 -21.83 24.72
CA LEU A 390 -6.13 -20.80 24.23
C LEU A 390 -7.55 -21.17 24.65
N THR A 391 -8.16 -20.30 25.46
CA THR A 391 -9.50 -20.51 26.01
C THR A 391 -10.46 -19.45 25.52
N PHE A 392 -11.75 -19.82 25.50
CA PHE A 392 -12.85 -18.94 25.16
C PHE A 392 -13.79 -18.80 26.38
N PRO A 393 -14.13 -17.57 26.81
CA PRO A 393 -14.99 -17.32 27.95
C PRO A 393 -16.46 -17.52 27.58
N GLU A 394 -16.92 -18.77 27.63
CA GLU A 394 -18.30 -19.12 27.33
C GLU A 394 -19.21 -18.79 28.51
N LYS A 395 -20.19 -17.91 28.29
CA LYS A 395 -21.21 -17.56 29.31
C LYS A 395 -22.23 -18.67 29.44
N VAL A 396 -22.45 -19.12 30.68
CA VAL A 396 -23.41 -20.19 30.99
C VAL A 396 -24.83 -19.67 30.81
N ASN A 397 -25.57 -20.32 29.93
CA ASN A 397 -26.98 -20.05 29.63
C ASN A 397 -27.78 -21.37 29.64
N LYS A 398 -29.07 -21.28 29.32
CA LYS A 398 -29.97 -22.44 29.33
C LYS A 398 -29.56 -23.51 28.30
N ALA A 399 -29.02 -23.12 27.15
CA ALA A 399 -28.69 -24.03 26.06
C ALA A 399 -27.38 -24.81 26.32
N ASN A 400 -26.38 -24.16 26.91
CA ASN A 400 -25.02 -24.72 27.03
C ASN A 400 -24.68 -25.29 28.42
N ILE A 401 -25.55 -25.16 29.43
CA ILE A 401 -25.25 -25.60 30.81
C ILE A 401 -24.87 -27.08 30.92
N SER A 402 -25.56 -27.97 30.20
CA SER A 402 -25.27 -29.41 30.20
C SER A 402 -23.92 -29.71 29.55
N PHE A 403 -23.63 -29.02 28.45
CA PHE A 403 -22.35 -29.10 27.74
C PHE A 403 -21.19 -28.60 28.61
N LEU A 404 -21.29 -27.40 29.18
CA LEU A 404 -20.24 -26.80 30.00
C LEU A 404 -19.97 -27.59 31.28
N ARG A 405 -21.00 -28.18 31.89
CA ARG A 405 -20.83 -29.13 33.01
C ARG A 405 -19.91 -30.30 32.66
N LYS A 406 -20.03 -30.85 31.44
CA LYS A 406 -19.15 -31.92 30.96
C LYS A 406 -17.71 -31.45 30.83
N LEU A 407 -17.48 -30.27 30.26
CA LEU A 407 -16.14 -29.70 30.08
C LEU A 407 -15.45 -29.38 31.43
N VAL A 408 -16.22 -28.88 32.41
CA VAL A 408 -15.71 -28.62 33.77
C VAL A 408 -15.27 -29.91 34.46
N ARG A 409 -16.03 -31.01 34.30
CA ARG A 409 -15.64 -32.33 34.85
C ARG A 409 -14.34 -32.86 34.20
N ASN A 410 -14.19 -32.69 32.89
CA ASN A 410 -12.98 -33.09 32.17
C ASN A 410 -11.73 -32.32 32.67
N GLY A 411 -11.90 -31.02 32.95
CA GLY A 411 -10.84 -30.17 33.51
C GLY A 411 -9.79 -29.69 32.50
N PRO A 412 -8.63 -29.19 32.97
CA PRO A 412 -7.63 -28.54 32.11
C PRO A 412 -6.80 -29.49 31.24
N GLU A 413 -6.61 -30.74 31.69
CA GLU A 413 -5.63 -31.66 31.08
C GLU A 413 -6.19 -32.46 29.89
N VAL A 414 -7.52 -32.61 29.81
CA VAL A 414 -8.20 -33.39 28.77
C VAL A 414 -8.91 -32.45 27.79
N HIS A 415 -8.68 -32.65 26.49
CA HIS A 415 -9.46 -31.98 25.45
C HIS A 415 -10.63 -32.88 25.04
N PRO A 416 -11.88 -32.38 24.96
CA PRO A 416 -12.34 -31.02 25.27
C PRO A 416 -12.55 -30.79 26.78
N GLY A 417 -12.03 -29.69 27.33
CA GLY A 417 -12.07 -29.36 28.76
C GLY A 417 -12.15 -27.86 29.05
N ALA A 418 -11.81 -27.45 30.28
CA ALA A 418 -11.85 -26.05 30.72
C ALA A 418 -10.78 -25.73 31.77
N ASN A 419 -10.26 -24.49 31.74
CA ASN A 419 -9.16 -24.06 32.62
C ASN A 419 -9.65 -23.26 33.83
N PHE A 420 -10.62 -22.36 33.65
CA PHE A 420 -11.09 -21.47 34.70
C PHE A 420 -12.61 -21.41 34.77
N ILE A 421 -13.12 -21.14 35.98
CA ILE A 421 -14.51 -20.79 36.23
C ILE A 421 -14.57 -19.46 36.99
N GLN A 422 -15.43 -18.56 36.54
CA GLN A 422 -15.70 -17.28 37.17
C GLN A 422 -17.20 -17.20 37.50
N GLN A 423 -17.50 -16.85 38.76
CA GLN A 423 -18.88 -16.74 39.24
C GLN A 423 -19.47 -15.37 38.88
N ARG A 424 -20.79 -15.31 38.66
CA ARG A 424 -21.52 -14.10 38.22
C ARG A 424 -21.18 -12.80 38.97
N HIS A 425 -21.04 -12.86 40.30
CA HIS A 425 -20.81 -11.68 41.14
C HIS A 425 -19.35 -11.49 41.57
N THR A 426 -18.44 -12.35 41.11
CA THR A 426 -17.06 -12.40 41.57
C THR A 426 -16.11 -12.21 40.39
N GLN A 427 -15.11 -11.34 40.54
CA GLN A 427 -14.09 -11.15 39.51
C GLN A 427 -12.93 -12.16 39.62
N MET A 428 -12.80 -12.84 40.75
CA MET A 428 -11.79 -13.88 40.95
C MET A 428 -12.12 -15.12 40.11
N LYS A 429 -11.12 -15.59 39.36
CA LYS A 429 -11.17 -16.83 38.59
C LYS A 429 -10.68 -17.98 39.46
N ARG A 430 -11.46 -19.06 39.55
CA ARG A 430 -11.01 -20.30 40.18
C ARG A 430 -10.34 -21.16 39.13
N PHE A 431 -9.11 -21.60 39.40
CA PHE A 431 -8.37 -22.47 38.50
C PHE A 431 -8.77 -23.93 38.69
N LEU A 432 -9.28 -24.56 37.63
CA LEU A 432 -9.93 -25.87 37.67
C LEU A 432 -8.97 -27.06 37.84
N LYS A 433 -7.66 -26.79 37.84
CA LYS A 433 -6.63 -27.79 38.17
C LYS A 433 -6.71 -28.23 39.63
N TYR A 434 -7.21 -27.35 40.50
CA TYR A 434 -7.34 -27.60 41.92
C TYR A 434 -8.82 -27.68 42.32
N GLY A 435 -9.11 -28.44 43.38
CA GLY A 435 -10.45 -28.63 43.93
C GLY A 435 -11.27 -29.74 43.26
N ASN A 436 -12.46 -30.00 43.80
CA ASN A 436 -13.37 -31.03 43.31
C ASN A 436 -14.23 -30.47 42.16
N ARG A 437 -13.98 -30.98 40.94
CA ARG A 437 -14.58 -30.49 39.69
C ARG A 437 -16.05 -30.88 39.55
N GLU A 438 -16.42 -32.04 40.07
CA GLU A 438 -17.80 -32.56 40.04
C GLU A 438 -18.72 -31.66 40.85
N LYS A 439 -18.28 -31.21 42.03
CA LYS A 439 -19.00 -30.24 42.86
C LYS A 439 -19.12 -28.90 42.15
N MET A 440 -18.04 -28.37 41.58
CA MET A 440 -18.08 -27.11 40.84
C MET A 440 -19.03 -27.17 39.63
N ALA A 441 -19.08 -28.31 38.93
CA ALA A 441 -20.01 -28.51 37.82
C ALA A 441 -21.49 -28.51 38.28
N GLN A 442 -21.79 -29.09 39.45
CA GLN A 442 -23.15 -29.06 40.01
C GLN A 442 -23.55 -27.64 40.40
N GLU A 443 -22.62 -26.87 40.98
CA GLU A 443 -22.82 -25.50 41.43
C GLU A 443 -22.87 -24.44 40.31
N LEU A 444 -22.64 -24.81 39.05
CA LEU A 444 -22.72 -23.90 37.90
C LEU A 444 -24.10 -23.23 37.80
N LYS A 445 -24.11 -21.89 37.74
CA LYS A 445 -25.32 -21.06 37.62
C LYS A 445 -25.35 -20.30 36.29
N TYR A 446 -26.54 -19.81 35.95
CA TYR A 446 -26.71 -18.93 34.79
C TYR A 446 -25.99 -17.58 35.00
N GLY A 447 -25.23 -17.18 33.99
CA GLY A 447 -24.40 -15.98 34.04
C GLY A 447 -23.00 -16.18 34.64
N ASP A 448 -22.65 -17.39 35.09
CA ASP A 448 -21.25 -17.74 35.32
C ASP A 448 -20.49 -17.82 33.98
N ILE A 449 -19.16 -17.69 34.02
CA ILE A 449 -18.29 -17.78 32.85
C ILE A 449 -17.37 -18.99 33.02
N VAL A 450 -17.35 -19.85 32.01
CA VAL A 450 -16.43 -20.99 31.93
C VAL A 450 -15.43 -20.73 30.81
N GLU A 451 -14.15 -20.64 31.15
CA GLU A 451 -13.07 -20.51 30.15
C GLU A 451 -12.72 -21.91 29.63
N ARG A 452 -13.53 -22.36 28.67
CA ARG A 452 -13.35 -23.65 27.99
C ARG A 452 -12.15 -23.60 27.03
N HIS A 453 -11.57 -24.76 26.76
CA HIS A 453 -10.60 -24.91 25.66
C HIS A 453 -11.23 -24.52 24.33
N LEU A 454 -10.35 -24.21 23.36
CA LEU A 454 -10.73 -24.09 21.97
C LEU A 454 -11.19 -25.45 21.42
N ILE A 455 -12.34 -25.46 20.77
CA ILE A 455 -12.96 -26.67 20.20
C ILE A 455 -13.22 -26.51 18.69
N ASP A 456 -13.68 -27.59 18.07
CA ASP A 456 -14.01 -27.58 16.65
C ASP A 456 -15.16 -26.61 16.35
N GLY A 457 -15.00 -25.79 15.31
CA GLY A 457 -15.97 -24.79 14.89
C GLY A 457 -15.81 -23.41 15.56
N ASP A 458 -14.85 -23.24 16.47
CA ASP A 458 -14.52 -21.90 16.99
C ASP A 458 -13.92 -21.02 15.89
N VAL A 459 -14.33 -19.75 15.87
CA VAL A 459 -13.81 -18.75 14.92
C VAL A 459 -12.46 -18.26 15.42
N VAL A 460 -11.44 -18.37 14.58
CA VAL A 460 -10.07 -17.93 14.88
C VAL A 460 -9.53 -17.05 13.76
N LEU A 461 -8.79 -16.02 14.12
CA LEU A 461 -8.08 -15.15 13.18
C LEU A 461 -6.71 -15.74 12.87
N PHE A 462 -6.38 -15.85 11.59
CA PHE A 462 -5.14 -16.41 11.12
C PHE A 462 -4.42 -15.42 10.21
N ASN A 463 -3.15 -15.12 10.52
CA ASN A 463 -2.40 -14.01 9.93
C ASN A 463 -0.95 -14.40 9.60
N ARG A 464 -0.44 -13.97 8.45
CA ARG A 464 0.98 -14.01 8.09
C ARG A 464 1.62 -12.63 8.23
N GLN A 465 2.84 -12.59 8.76
CA GLN A 465 3.64 -11.38 8.86
C GLN A 465 4.80 -11.46 7.85
N PRO A 466 5.01 -10.47 6.97
CA PRO A 466 4.34 -9.16 6.86
C PRO A 466 2.97 -9.21 6.15
N SER A 467 2.05 -8.34 6.58
CA SER A 467 0.72 -8.19 5.97
C SER A 467 0.73 -7.06 4.93
N LEU A 468 0.46 -7.38 3.66
CA LEU A 468 0.47 -6.41 2.54
C LEU A 468 -0.92 -5.95 2.12
N HIS A 469 -1.95 -6.75 2.36
CA HIS A 469 -3.34 -6.43 2.00
C HIS A 469 -4.32 -7.04 3.02
N LYS A 470 -5.61 -6.70 2.94
CA LYS A 470 -6.59 -7.16 3.93
C LYS A 470 -6.66 -8.69 4.06
N LEU A 471 -6.56 -9.43 2.95
CA LEU A 471 -6.62 -10.91 2.98
C LEU A 471 -5.40 -11.57 3.63
N SER A 472 -4.35 -10.83 4.02
CA SER A 472 -3.23 -11.40 4.78
C SER A 472 -3.63 -11.78 6.22
N ILE A 473 -4.82 -11.36 6.67
CA ILE A 473 -5.49 -11.82 7.88
C ILE A 473 -6.94 -12.22 7.54
N MET A 474 -7.31 -13.46 7.85
CA MET A 474 -8.66 -13.99 7.61
C MET A 474 -9.12 -14.85 8.78
N ALA A 475 -10.43 -14.99 8.92
CA ALA A 475 -11.05 -15.85 9.92
C ALA A 475 -11.31 -17.25 9.36
N HIS A 476 -10.91 -18.26 10.12
CA HIS A 476 -11.14 -19.67 9.83
C HIS A 476 -11.86 -20.34 10.99
N LEU A 477 -12.49 -21.48 10.72
CA LEU A 477 -13.04 -22.37 11.74
C LEU A 477 -11.95 -23.31 12.22
N ALA A 478 -11.73 -23.36 13.53
CA ALA A 478 -10.74 -24.23 14.11
C ALA A 478 -11.17 -25.69 14.02
N LYS A 479 -10.19 -26.58 13.78
CA LYS A 479 -10.30 -28.03 13.93
C LYS A 479 -9.14 -28.57 14.73
N VAL A 480 -9.39 -29.26 15.83
CA VAL A 480 -8.32 -29.72 16.71
C VAL A 480 -7.69 -31.00 16.16
N LYS A 481 -6.35 -30.99 16.06
CA LYS A 481 -5.55 -32.11 15.51
C LYS A 481 -4.33 -32.42 16.38
N PRO A 482 -3.79 -33.64 16.34
CA PRO A 482 -2.78 -34.10 17.31
C PRO A 482 -1.39 -33.49 17.11
N HIS A 483 -0.92 -33.37 15.87
CA HIS A 483 0.41 -32.82 15.57
C HIS A 483 0.50 -31.33 15.87
N ARG A 484 1.73 -30.83 16.07
CA ARG A 484 2.02 -29.49 16.61
C ARG A 484 1.87 -28.34 15.61
N THR A 485 1.97 -28.58 14.30
CA THR A 485 1.90 -27.53 13.27
C THR A 485 0.48 -27.05 13.01
N PHE A 486 0.35 -25.80 12.56
CA PHE A 486 -0.89 -25.33 11.96
C PHE A 486 -1.03 -25.94 10.57
N ARG A 487 -2.25 -26.32 10.21
CA ARG A 487 -2.57 -26.94 8.91
C ARG A 487 -3.75 -26.24 8.27
N PHE A 488 -3.66 -25.96 6.98
CA PHE A 488 -4.77 -25.40 6.21
C PHE A 488 -4.66 -25.82 4.74
N ASN A 489 -5.74 -25.64 4.00
CA ASN A 489 -5.81 -26.03 2.59
C ASN A 489 -4.97 -25.10 1.70
N GLU A 490 -4.25 -25.69 0.76
CA GLU A 490 -3.28 -25.04 -0.12
C GLU A 490 -3.92 -24.02 -1.07
N CYS A 491 -5.23 -24.13 -1.36
CA CYS A 491 -5.98 -23.12 -2.10
C CYS A 491 -5.90 -21.73 -1.44
N VAL A 492 -5.70 -21.66 -0.12
CA VAL A 492 -5.66 -20.43 0.67
C VAL A 492 -4.23 -19.90 0.86
N CYS A 493 -3.21 -20.58 0.31
CA CYS A 493 -1.82 -20.12 0.41
C CYS A 493 -1.57 -18.81 -0.34
N THR A 494 -2.26 -18.59 -1.46
CA THR A 494 -2.03 -17.41 -2.32
C THR A 494 -2.30 -16.07 -1.61
N PRO A 495 -3.44 -15.87 -0.89
CA PRO A 495 -3.63 -14.65 -0.08
C PRO A 495 -2.58 -14.41 1.00
N TYR A 496 -2.03 -15.48 1.59
CA TYR A 496 -0.96 -15.35 2.58
C TYR A 496 0.41 -15.19 1.92
N ASN A 497 0.54 -15.50 0.63
CA ASN A 497 1.81 -15.64 -0.07
C ASN A 497 2.76 -16.59 0.70
N ALA A 498 2.22 -17.73 1.13
CA ALA A 498 2.91 -18.78 1.89
C ALA A 498 3.24 -19.98 1.00
N ASP A 499 4.35 -20.66 1.27
CA ASP A 499 4.90 -21.76 0.44
C ASP A 499 5.38 -22.99 1.23
N PHE A 500 5.11 -23.05 2.55
CA PHE A 500 5.42 -24.19 3.44
C PHE A 500 6.91 -24.56 3.53
N ASP A 501 7.81 -23.59 3.46
CA ASP A 501 9.27 -23.76 3.52
C ASP A 501 9.88 -23.73 4.95
N GLY A 502 9.03 -23.68 5.98
CA GLY A 502 9.42 -23.41 7.38
C GLY A 502 8.79 -22.14 7.94
N ASP A 503 8.01 -21.43 7.12
CA ASP A 503 7.19 -20.29 7.52
C ASP A 503 6.32 -20.54 8.77
N GLU A 504 6.17 -19.48 9.56
CA GLU A 504 5.32 -19.47 10.76
C GLU A 504 4.20 -18.44 10.63
N MET A 505 3.02 -18.80 11.13
CA MET A 505 1.85 -17.92 11.13
C MET A 505 1.28 -17.73 12.53
N ASN A 506 0.64 -16.58 12.73
CA ASN A 506 0.03 -16.20 14.00
C ASN A 506 -1.46 -16.54 14.00
N LEU A 507 -1.95 -17.07 15.11
CA LEU A 507 -3.36 -17.37 15.36
C LEU A 507 -3.83 -16.55 16.56
N HIS A 508 -5.01 -15.91 16.45
CA HIS A 508 -5.61 -15.12 17.53
C HIS A 508 -7.05 -15.60 17.75
N LEU A 509 -7.44 -15.79 19.02
CA LEU A 509 -8.79 -16.24 19.38
C LEU A 509 -9.63 -15.06 19.90
N PRO A 510 -10.64 -14.57 19.14
CA PRO A 510 -11.55 -13.53 19.60
C PRO A 510 -12.27 -13.94 20.89
N GLN A 511 -12.28 -13.04 21.89
CA GLN A 511 -12.77 -13.34 23.24
C GLN A 511 -14.23 -12.93 23.48
N THR A 512 -14.86 -12.23 22.54
CA THR A 512 -16.25 -11.75 22.65
C THR A 512 -17.09 -12.26 21.48
N GLU A 513 -18.40 -12.45 21.72
CA GLU A 513 -19.32 -12.93 20.67
C GLU A 513 -19.47 -11.91 19.52
N GLU A 514 -19.49 -10.61 19.83
CA GLU A 514 -19.53 -9.54 18.81
C GLU A 514 -18.30 -9.63 17.87
N ALA A 515 -17.09 -9.77 18.44
CA ALA A 515 -15.87 -9.91 17.64
C ALA A 515 -15.83 -11.22 16.84
N LYS A 516 -16.38 -12.33 17.38
CA LYS A 516 -16.53 -13.59 16.64
C LYS A 516 -17.45 -13.44 15.44
N ALA A 517 -18.58 -12.76 15.61
CA ALA A 517 -19.54 -12.53 14.54
C ALA A 517 -18.93 -11.65 13.42
N GLU A 518 -18.30 -10.53 13.78
CA GLU A 518 -17.62 -9.66 12.81
C GLU A 518 -16.51 -10.41 12.06
N ALA A 519 -15.68 -11.18 12.78
CA ALA A 519 -14.62 -11.96 12.17
C ALA A 519 -15.18 -13.01 11.18
N LEU A 520 -16.23 -13.74 11.54
CA LEU A 520 -16.79 -14.78 10.68
C LEU A 520 -17.49 -14.21 9.45
N VAL A 521 -18.30 -13.15 9.61
CA VAL A 521 -19.12 -12.58 8.52
C VAL A 521 -18.27 -11.76 7.56
N LEU A 522 -17.42 -10.87 8.06
CA LEU A 522 -16.66 -9.93 7.23
C LEU A 522 -15.29 -10.47 6.84
N MET A 523 -14.60 -11.15 7.77
CA MET A 523 -13.24 -11.64 7.58
C MET A 523 -13.16 -13.13 7.22
N GLY A 524 -14.29 -13.82 7.13
CA GLY A 524 -14.33 -15.24 6.78
C GLY A 524 -13.77 -15.53 5.38
N THR A 525 -13.11 -16.66 5.21
CA THR A 525 -12.47 -17.05 3.95
C THR A 525 -13.47 -17.10 2.77
N LYS A 526 -14.70 -17.57 3.01
CA LYS A 526 -15.76 -17.68 1.99
C LYS A 526 -16.26 -16.32 1.49
N ALA A 527 -16.27 -15.30 2.34
CA ALA A 527 -16.61 -13.93 1.95
C ALA A 527 -15.48 -13.25 1.19
N ASN A 528 -14.24 -13.74 1.35
CA ASN A 528 -13.02 -13.13 0.86
C ASN A 528 -12.30 -13.97 -0.22
N LEU A 529 -13.06 -14.63 -1.08
CA LEU A 529 -12.50 -15.39 -2.21
C LEU A 529 -11.89 -14.47 -3.28
N VAL A 530 -12.40 -13.25 -3.40
CA VAL A 530 -11.96 -12.23 -4.37
C VAL A 530 -11.15 -11.13 -3.71
N THR A 531 -10.22 -10.54 -4.46
CA THR A 531 -9.47 -9.36 -4.01
C THR A 531 -10.28 -8.07 -4.20
N PRO A 532 -10.22 -7.11 -3.25
CA PRO A 532 -10.86 -5.81 -3.40
C PRO A 532 -10.21 -4.92 -4.48
N ARG A 533 -9.06 -5.31 -5.03
CA ARG A 533 -8.32 -4.49 -6.01
C ARG A 533 -8.98 -4.47 -7.39
N ASN A 534 -9.32 -5.65 -7.92
CA ASN A 534 -9.83 -5.82 -9.28
C ASN A 534 -11.00 -6.83 -9.37
N GLY A 535 -11.46 -7.37 -8.23
CA GLY A 535 -12.56 -8.32 -8.17
C GLY A 535 -12.23 -9.71 -8.71
N GLU A 536 -10.94 -10.04 -8.88
CA GLU A 536 -10.50 -11.38 -9.33
C GLU A 536 -10.43 -12.38 -8.16
N PRO A 537 -10.64 -13.68 -8.40
CA PRO A 537 -10.46 -14.70 -7.38
C PRO A 537 -8.97 -14.86 -7.02
N LEU A 538 -8.66 -14.73 -5.73
CA LEU A 538 -7.33 -15.03 -5.18
C LEU A 538 -7.23 -16.46 -4.65
N ILE A 539 -8.29 -16.94 -3.98
CA ILE A 539 -8.37 -18.30 -3.46
C ILE A 539 -8.93 -19.19 -4.58
N ALA A 540 -8.08 -20.07 -5.09
CA ALA A 540 -8.36 -20.89 -6.26
C ALA A 540 -7.45 -22.14 -6.27
N ALA A 541 -7.52 -22.96 -7.33
CA ALA A 541 -6.65 -24.11 -7.47
C ALA A 541 -5.17 -23.67 -7.65
N ILE A 542 -4.26 -24.40 -7.00
CA ILE A 542 -2.81 -24.17 -7.04
C ILE A 542 -2.09 -25.38 -7.65
N GLN A 543 -0.83 -25.19 -8.07
CA GLN A 543 0.15 -26.18 -8.52
C GLN A 543 -0.42 -27.58 -8.85
N ASP A 544 -0.37 -28.52 -7.90
CA ASP A 544 -0.73 -29.93 -8.14
C ASP A 544 -2.22 -30.15 -8.43
N PHE A 545 -3.11 -29.32 -7.87
CA PHE A 545 -4.54 -29.38 -8.19
C PHE A 545 -4.80 -29.01 -9.65
N LEU A 546 -4.06 -28.03 -10.18
CA LEU A 546 -4.14 -27.66 -11.60
C LEU A 546 -3.58 -28.75 -12.51
N THR A 547 -2.41 -29.31 -12.17
CA THR A 547 -1.80 -30.40 -12.96
C THR A 547 -2.70 -31.64 -12.96
N GLY A 548 -3.23 -32.04 -11.80
CA GLY A 548 -4.15 -33.17 -11.68
C GLY A 548 -5.44 -32.96 -12.47
N ALA A 549 -6.05 -31.77 -12.38
CA ALA A 549 -7.26 -31.43 -13.13
C ALA A 549 -7.01 -31.39 -14.66
N TYR A 550 -5.88 -30.83 -15.09
CA TYR A 550 -5.50 -30.78 -16.50
C TYR A 550 -5.34 -32.20 -17.06
N LEU A 551 -4.54 -33.05 -16.40
CA LEU A 551 -4.32 -34.44 -16.80
C LEU A 551 -5.59 -35.28 -16.73
N LEU A 552 -6.54 -34.94 -15.86
CA LEU A 552 -7.84 -35.61 -15.77
C LEU A 552 -8.76 -35.22 -16.93
N THR A 553 -8.66 -33.99 -17.43
CA THR A 553 -9.62 -33.45 -18.41
C THR A 553 -9.14 -33.54 -19.86
N LEU A 554 -7.96 -34.13 -20.10
CA LEU A 554 -7.47 -34.45 -21.46
C LEU A 554 -8.39 -35.46 -22.17
N LYS A 555 -8.47 -35.35 -23.50
CA LYS A 555 -9.31 -36.23 -24.35
C LYS A 555 -8.96 -37.72 -24.25
N ASP A 556 -7.69 -38.04 -24.00
CA ASP A 556 -7.19 -39.42 -24.01
C ASP A 556 -7.49 -40.18 -22.71
N THR A 557 -8.14 -39.54 -21.73
CA THR A 557 -8.45 -40.17 -20.44
C THR A 557 -9.80 -40.89 -20.47
N PHE A 558 -9.74 -42.20 -20.32
CA PHE A 558 -10.91 -43.07 -20.22
C PHE A 558 -10.83 -43.92 -18.95
N PHE A 559 -11.96 -44.00 -18.24
CA PHE A 559 -12.10 -44.79 -17.02
C PHE A 559 -13.16 -45.86 -17.21
N ASP A 560 -12.89 -47.05 -16.68
CA ASP A 560 -13.92 -48.05 -16.46
C ASP A 560 -14.78 -47.67 -15.25
N ARG A 561 -15.86 -48.43 -15.03
CA ARG A 561 -16.77 -48.17 -13.91
C ARG A 561 -16.05 -48.23 -12.56
N ALA A 562 -15.14 -49.19 -12.37
CA ALA A 562 -14.45 -49.37 -11.10
C ALA A 562 -13.57 -48.17 -10.76
N LYS A 563 -12.73 -47.72 -11.71
CA LYS A 563 -11.86 -46.57 -11.48
C LYS A 563 -12.64 -45.27 -11.35
N ALA A 564 -13.68 -45.07 -12.17
CA ALA A 564 -14.56 -43.91 -12.08
C ALA A 564 -15.19 -43.80 -10.68
N CYS A 565 -15.79 -44.89 -10.18
CA CYS A 565 -16.41 -44.91 -8.85
C CYS A 565 -15.37 -44.66 -7.74
N GLN A 566 -14.18 -45.23 -7.84
CA GLN A 566 -13.12 -45.04 -6.84
C GLN A 566 -12.65 -43.58 -6.76
N ILE A 567 -12.49 -42.90 -7.90
CA ILE A 567 -12.10 -41.48 -7.93
C ILE A 567 -13.23 -40.62 -7.36
N ILE A 568 -14.48 -40.85 -7.78
CA ILE A 568 -15.63 -40.08 -7.29
C ILE A 568 -15.84 -40.29 -5.79
N ALA A 569 -15.69 -41.52 -5.28
CA ALA A 569 -15.87 -41.82 -3.86
C ALA A 569 -14.94 -41.00 -2.94
N SER A 570 -13.82 -40.49 -3.45
CA SER A 570 -12.93 -39.63 -2.68
C SER A 570 -13.61 -38.36 -2.15
N ILE A 571 -14.64 -37.83 -2.84
CA ILE A 571 -15.34 -36.61 -2.42
C ILE A 571 -16.41 -36.88 -1.34
N LEU A 572 -16.79 -38.14 -1.10
CA LEU A 572 -17.82 -38.54 -0.13
C LEU A 572 -17.31 -38.53 1.31
N VAL A 573 -16.94 -37.34 1.79
CA VAL A 573 -16.39 -37.14 3.13
C VAL A 573 -16.90 -35.84 3.74
N GLY A 574 -17.09 -35.82 5.06
CA GLY A 574 -17.60 -34.66 5.77
C GLY A 574 -19.08 -34.46 5.46
N LYS A 575 -19.44 -33.33 4.85
CA LYS A 575 -20.85 -33.04 4.57
C LYS A 575 -21.42 -33.79 3.37
N ASP A 576 -20.55 -34.15 2.42
CA ASP A 576 -20.94 -34.89 1.21
C ASP A 576 -21.04 -36.42 1.50
N GLU A 577 -20.92 -36.87 2.74
CA GLU A 577 -21.09 -38.29 3.11
C GLU A 577 -22.52 -38.79 2.88
N LYS A 578 -23.52 -37.90 3.02
CA LYS A 578 -24.95 -38.26 2.93
C LYS A 578 -25.56 -38.10 1.55
N ILE A 579 -24.85 -37.49 0.60
CA ILE A 579 -25.41 -37.24 -0.73
C ILE A 579 -25.41 -38.51 -1.57
N LYS A 580 -26.43 -38.66 -2.42
CA LYS A 580 -26.46 -39.74 -3.40
C LYS A 580 -25.66 -39.30 -4.63
N VAL A 581 -24.55 -40.01 -4.90
CA VAL A 581 -23.74 -39.77 -6.09
C VAL A 581 -24.55 -40.11 -7.35
N HIS A 582 -24.66 -39.14 -8.24
CA HIS A 582 -25.15 -39.37 -9.60
C HIS A 582 -23.99 -39.76 -10.50
N LEU A 583 -23.86 -41.06 -10.82
CA LEU A 583 -22.91 -41.50 -11.84
C LEU A 583 -23.52 -41.26 -13.22
N PRO A 584 -22.93 -40.39 -14.08
CA PRO A 584 -23.51 -40.09 -15.38
C PRO A 584 -23.48 -41.30 -16.31
N PRO A 585 -24.30 -41.31 -17.38
CA PRO A 585 -24.20 -42.33 -18.42
C PRO A 585 -22.79 -42.37 -19.04
N PRO A 586 -22.24 -43.55 -19.35
CA PRO A 586 -20.94 -43.68 -19.99
C PRO A 586 -20.95 -43.07 -21.40
N THR A 587 -19.87 -42.39 -21.79
CA THR A 587 -19.72 -41.82 -23.14
C THR A 587 -19.66 -42.91 -24.21
N ILE A 588 -18.88 -43.97 -23.96
CA ILE A 588 -18.74 -45.10 -24.88
C ILE A 588 -19.52 -46.28 -24.31
N LEU A 589 -20.51 -46.78 -25.07
CA LEU A 589 -21.30 -47.96 -24.68
C LEU A 589 -20.76 -49.26 -25.29
N LYS A 590 -20.39 -49.23 -26.57
CA LYS A 590 -19.83 -50.37 -27.32
C LYS A 590 -18.54 -49.90 -28.01
N PRO A 591 -17.42 -50.66 -27.99
CA PRO A 591 -17.24 -52.05 -27.53
C PRO A 591 -17.15 -52.23 -26.01
N VAL A 592 -16.64 -51.25 -25.28
CA VAL A 592 -16.46 -51.28 -23.81
C VAL A 592 -17.10 -50.05 -23.16
N THR A 593 -17.51 -50.18 -21.91
CA THR A 593 -18.17 -49.10 -21.16
C THR A 593 -17.13 -48.18 -20.52
N LEU A 594 -16.94 -47.00 -21.12
CA LEU A 594 -15.92 -46.04 -20.68
C LEU A 594 -16.51 -44.65 -20.43
N TRP A 595 -16.05 -44.03 -19.35
CA TRP A 595 -16.29 -42.64 -18.99
C TRP A 595 -15.08 -41.78 -19.37
N THR A 596 -15.32 -40.58 -19.87
CA THR A 596 -14.23 -39.63 -20.10
C THR A 596 -13.87 -38.93 -18.80
N GLY A 597 -12.63 -38.48 -18.65
CA GLY A 597 -12.25 -37.75 -17.44
C GLY A 597 -12.96 -36.40 -17.25
N LYS A 598 -13.47 -35.81 -18.35
CA LYS A 598 -14.37 -34.64 -18.30
C LYS A 598 -15.67 -34.91 -17.55
N GLN A 599 -16.26 -36.11 -17.69
CA GLN A 599 -17.46 -36.52 -16.94
C GLN A 599 -17.16 -36.72 -15.44
N ILE A 600 -15.96 -37.18 -15.09
CA ILE A 600 -15.56 -37.29 -13.69
C ILE A 600 -15.38 -35.91 -13.07
N PHE A 601 -14.84 -34.96 -13.83
CA PHE A 601 -14.69 -33.57 -13.41
C PHE A 601 -16.05 -32.87 -13.20
N SER A 602 -17.06 -33.11 -14.03
CA SER A 602 -18.38 -32.47 -13.86
C SER A 602 -19.09 -32.86 -12.56
N VAL A 603 -18.80 -34.04 -12.00
CA VAL A 603 -19.30 -34.48 -10.68
C VAL A 603 -18.83 -33.54 -9.55
N ILE A 604 -17.69 -32.85 -9.69
CA ILE A 604 -17.22 -31.84 -8.73
C ILE A 604 -18.22 -30.67 -8.65
N LEU A 605 -18.70 -30.24 -9.81
CA LEU A 605 -19.61 -29.10 -9.96
C LEU A 605 -21.03 -29.47 -9.51
N ARG A 606 -21.48 -30.67 -9.87
CA ARG A 606 -22.80 -31.20 -9.50
C ARG A 606 -22.71 -32.69 -9.15
N PRO A 607 -22.51 -33.06 -7.87
CA PRO A 607 -22.33 -34.45 -7.48
C PRO A 607 -23.64 -35.23 -7.34
N SER A 608 -24.76 -34.53 -7.18
CA SER A 608 -26.06 -35.11 -6.89
C SER A 608 -27.19 -34.40 -7.63
N ASP A 609 -28.31 -35.10 -7.80
CA ASP A 609 -29.45 -34.61 -8.60
C ASP A 609 -30.17 -33.42 -7.94
N ASP A 610 -30.19 -33.39 -6.60
CA ASP A 610 -30.77 -32.35 -5.76
C ASP A 610 -29.93 -31.06 -5.73
N ASN A 611 -28.66 -31.11 -6.15
CA ASN A 611 -27.83 -29.92 -6.19
C ASN A 611 -28.36 -28.93 -7.27
N PRO A 612 -28.67 -27.68 -6.90
CA PRO A 612 -29.25 -26.68 -7.81
C PRO A 612 -28.25 -26.13 -8.83
N VAL A 613 -26.95 -26.32 -8.64
CA VAL A 613 -25.91 -25.71 -9.49
C VAL A 613 -26.09 -26.10 -10.96
N ARG A 614 -26.17 -25.09 -11.84
CA ARG A 614 -26.15 -25.20 -13.30
C ARG A 614 -25.15 -24.19 -13.86
N ALA A 615 -23.86 -24.47 -13.66
CA ALA A 615 -22.80 -23.58 -14.12
C ALA A 615 -22.70 -23.58 -15.66
N ASN A 616 -22.54 -22.38 -16.24
CA ASN A 616 -22.34 -22.19 -17.66
C ASN A 616 -21.16 -21.25 -17.89
N LEU A 617 -20.18 -21.68 -18.68
CA LEU A 617 -18.97 -20.92 -19.00
C LEU A 617 -18.48 -21.29 -20.40
N ARG A 618 -18.12 -20.27 -21.18
CA ARG A 618 -17.52 -20.45 -22.49
C ARG A 618 -16.29 -19.54 -22.60
N THR A 619 -15.10 -20.11 -22.63
CA THR A 619 -13.87 -19.32 -22.60
C THR A 619 -12.71 -20.00 -23.33
N LYS A 620 -11.70 -19.21 -23.66
CA LYS A 620 -10.45 -19.69 -24.26
C LYS A 620 -9.53 -20.22 -23.16
N GLY A 621 -8.93 -21.38 -23.38
CA GLY A 621 -7.79 -21.85 -22.61
C GLY A 621 -6.50 -21.17 -23.03
N LYS A 622 -5.43 -21.37 -22.26
CA LYS A 622 -4.14 -20.69 -22.42
C LYS A 622 -3.42 -20.96 -23.76
N GLN A 623 -3.62 -22.15 -24.33
CA GLN A 623 -2.94 -22.62 -25.56
C GLN A 623 -3.85 -22.59 -26.79
N TYR A 624 -4.88 -21.76 -26.78
CA TYR A 624 -5.83 -21.61 -27.87
C TYR A 624 -5.13 -21.08 -29.14
N CYS A 625 -5.29 -21.78 -30.26
CA CYS A 625 -4.62 -21.46 -31.54
C CYS A 625 -5.21 -20.25 -32.29
N GLY A 626 -6.22 -19.58 -31.73
CA GLY A 626 -6.87 -18.41 -32.33
C GLY A 626 -8.02 -18.75 -33.29
N LYS A 627 -8.02 -19.95 -33.88
CA LYS A 627 -8.98 -20.40 -34.89
C LYS A 627 -9.73 -21.66 -34.42
N GLY A 628 -10.90 -21.94 -35.01
CA GLY A 628 -11.67 -23.16 -34.75
C GLY A 628 -12.67 -23.07 -33.61
N GLU A 629 -12.57 -22.05 -32.73
CA GLU A 629 -13.43 -21.89 -31.55
C GLU A 629 -13.42 -23.18 -30.72
N ASP A 630 -14.52 -23.94 -30.71
CA ASP A 630 -14.61 -25.20 -29.99
C ASP A 630 -13.81 -26.35 -30.66
N LEU A 631 -13.63 -26.29 -31.98
CA LEU A 631 -12.97 -27.32 -32.79
C LEU A 631 -11.44 -27.14 -32.89
N CYS A 632 -10.83 -26.48 -31.91
CA CYS A 632 -9.41 -26.24 -31.92
C CYS A 632 -8.59 -27.53 -31.75
N VAL A 633 -7.44 -27.60 -32.42
CA VAL A 633 -6.56 -28.79 -32.44
C VAL A 633 -6.09 -29.18 -31.04
N ASN A 634 -5.82 -28.19 -30.19
CA ASN A 634 -5.22 -28.38 -28.86
C ASN A 634 -6.24 -28.65 -27.74
N ASP A 635 -7.54 -28.78 -28.04
CA ASP A 635 -8.61 -28.90 -27.03
C ASP A 635 -8.50 -27.82 -25.92
N SER A 636 -8.36 -26.57 -26.34
CA SER A 636 -8.08 -25.41 -25.50
C SER A 636 -9.17 -24.34 -25.61
N TYR A 637 -10.40 -24.76 -25.84
CA TYR A 637 -11.59 -23.92 -25.72
C TYR A 637 -12.54 -24.64 -24.79
N VAL A 638 -12.86 -23.99 -23.67
CA VAL A 638 -13.60 -24.62 -22.57
C VAL A 638 -15.06 -24.22 -22.70
N THR A 639 -15.91 -25.22 -22.89
CA THR A 639 -17.36 -25.08 -22.87
C THR A 639 -17.93 -25.93 -21.73
N ILE A 640 -18.46 -25.26 -20.71
CA ILE A 640 -19.23 -25.87 -19.63
C ILE A 640 -20.68 -25.46 -19.83
N GLN A 641 -21.56 -26.45 -19.96
CA GLN A 641 -22.99 -26.23 -20.10
C GLN A 641 -23.74 -27.08 -19.08
N ASN A 642 -24.61 -26.45 -18.30
CA ASN A 642 -25.39 -27.10 -17.23
C ASN A 642 -24.54 -27.97 -16.30
N SER A 643 -23.40 -27.42 -15.83
CA SER A 643 -22.40 -28.08 -14.98
C SER A 643 -21.66 -29.29 -15.60
N GLU A 644 -21.80 -29.52 -16.91
CA GLU A 644 -21.08 -30.57 -17.64
C GLU A 644 -19.98 -29.97 -18.51
N LEU A 645 -18.79 -30.56 -18.47
CA LEU A 645 -17.63 -30.12 -19.27
C LEU A 645 -17.68 -30.80 -20.64
N MET A 646 -18.08 -30.05 -21.67
CA MET A 646 -18.27 -30.57 -23.03
C MET A 646 -16.95 -30.67 -23.79
N SER A 647 -16.13 -29.63 -23.69
CA SER A 647 -14.87 -29.49 -24.42
C SER A 647 -13.85 -28.68 -23.63
N GLY A 648 -12.59 -28.81 -24.01
CA GLY A 648 -11.49 -28.10 -23.36
C GLY A 648 -10.90 -28.82 -22.16
N SER A 649 -9.61 -28.63 -21.94
CA SER A 649 -8.91 -29.01 -20.71
C SER A 649 -8.99 -27.88 -19.68
N MET A 650 -9.04 -28.24 -18.40
CA MET A 650 -9.06 -27.27 -17.31
C MET A 650 -7.63 -26.83 -16.96
N ASP A 651 -7.38 -25.54 -17.05
CA ASP A 651 -6.06 -24.90 -16.92
C ASP A 651 -6.09 -23.77 -15.88
N LYS A 652 -4.96 -23.09 -15.67
CA LYS A 652 -4.89 -21.95 -14.73
C LYS A 652 -5.90 -20.84 -15.07
N GLY A 653 -6.19 -20.61 -16.35
CA GLY A 653 -7.13 -19.57 -16.77
C GLY A 653 -8.57 -19.84 -16.31
N THR A 654 -8.92 -21.11 -16.11
CA THR A 654 -10.27 -21.58 -15.78
C THR A 654 -10.44 -22.08 -14.34
N LEU A 655 -9.37 -22.55 -13.69
CA LEU A 655 -9.39 -23.00 -12.28
C LEU A 655 -8.49 -22.20 -11.33
N GLY A 656 -7.50 -21.49 -11.85
CA GLY A 656 -6.49 -20.80 -11.06
C GLY A 656 -6.82 -19.35 -10.72
N SER A 657 -5.95 -18.73 -9.93
CA SER A 657 -6.08 -17.33 -9.52
C SER A 657 -5.68 -16.36 -10.65
N GLY A 658 -6.32 -15.18 -10.66
CA GLY A 658 -5.97 -14.06 -11.56
C GLY A 658 -6.76 -13.96 -12.87
N SER A 659 -7.88 -14.67 -12.99
CA SER A 659 -8.82 -14.53 -14.13
C SER A 659 -10.26 -14.56 -13.63
N LYS A 660 -11.12 -13.70 -14.19
CA LYS A 660 -12.56 -13.68 -13.90
C LYS A 660 -13.30 -14.82 -14.59
N ASN A 661 -12.77 -15.35 -15.69
CA ASN A 661 -13.34 -16.49 -16.44
C ASN A 661 -13.02 -17.84 -15.78
N ASN A 662 -13.10 -17.88 -14.46
CA ASN A 662 -12.83 -19.04 -13.62
C ASN A 662 -14.15 -19.70 -13.19
N ILE A 663 -14.24 -21.03 -13.25
CA ILE A 663 -15.46 -21.75 -12.87
C ILE A 663 -15.90 -21.49 -11.42
N PHE A 664 -14.96 -21.40 -10.47
CA PHE A 664 -15.25 -21.05 -9.07
C PHE A 664 -15.78 -19.62 -8.93
N TYR A 665 -15.32 -18.70 -9.78
CA TYR A 665 -15.84 -17.34 -9.83
C TYR A 665 -17.28 -17.30 -10.35
N ILE A 666 -17.60 -18.11 -11.36
CA ILE A 666 -18.97 -18.27 -11.85
C ILE A 666 -19.88 -18.84 -10.76
N LEU A 667 -19.43 -19.88 -10.05
CA LEU A 667 -20.18 -20.45 -8.91
C LEU A 667 -20.43 -19.40 -7.84
N LEU A 668 -19.41 -18.61 -7.49
CA LEU A 668 -19.51 -17.54 -6.51
C LEU A 668 -20.55 -16.48 -6.90
N ARG A 669 -20.54 -16.03 -8.16
CA ARG A 669 -21.38 -14.92 -8.64
C ARG A 669 -22.83 -15.30 -8.92
N ASP A 670 -23.06 -16.54 -9.34
CA ASP A 670 -24.36 -17.00 -9.79
C ASP A 670 -25.09 -17.86 -8.74
N TRP A 671 -24.36 -18.65 -7.93
CA TRP A 671 -24.93 -19.64 -7.01
C TRP A 671 -24.55 -19.41 -5.54
N GLY A 672 -23.54 -18.57 -5.28
CA GLY A 672 -23.16 -18.12 -3.94
C GLY A 672 -21.85 -18.71 -3.42
N GLN A 673 -21.44 -18.21 -2.25
CA GLN A 673 -20.12 -18.47 -1.67
C GLN A 673 -19.91 -19.92 -1.22
N ASN A 674 -20.96 -20.58 -0.70
CA ASN A 674 -20.84 -21.93 -0.17
C ASN A 674 -20.56 -22.95 -1.27
N GLU A 675 -21.29 -22.88 -2.39
CA GLU A 675 -21.11 -23.80 -3.52
C GLU A 675 -19.72 -23.69 -4.15
N ALA A 676 -19.19 -22.47 -4.24
CA ALA A 676 -17.82 -22.24 -4.69
C ALA A 676 -16.78 -22.88 -3.74
N ALA A 677 -16.95 -22.69 -2.42
CA ALA A 677 -16.09 -23.28 -1.39
C ALA A 677 -16.12 -24.82 -1.42
N ASP A 678 -17.30 -25.39 -1.67
CA ASP A 678 -17.48 -26.83 -1.74
C ASP A 678 -16.83 -27.43 -2.97
N ALA A 679 -17.06 -26.86 -4.14
CA ALA A 679 -16.42 -27.29 -5.38
C ALA A 679 -14.89 -27.24 -5.27
N MET A 680 -14.33 -26.21 -4.63
CA MET A 680 -12.89 -26.15 -4.34
C MET A 680 -12.43 -27.26 -3.41
N SER A 681 -13.16 -27.54 -2.32
CA SER A 681 -12.81 -28.62 -1.40
C SER A 681 -12.88 -30.02 -2.04
N ARG A 682 -13.85 -30.23 -2.95
CA ARG A 682 -13.99 -31.47 -3.73
C ARG A 682 -12.82 -31.63 -4.71
N LEU A 683 -12.43 -30.56 -5.40
CA LEU A 683 -11.26 -30.58 -6.29
C LEU A 683 -9.98 -30.89 -5.52
N ALA A 684 -9.77 -30.23 -4.37
CA ALA A 684 -8.61 -30.46 -3.50
C ALA A 684 -8.53 -31.90 -2.99
N ARG A 685 -9.65 -32.63 -2.96
CA ARG A 685 -9.70 -34.05 -2.61
C ARG A 685 -9.47 -34.98 -3.79
N LEU A 686 -10.14 -34.71 -4.91
CA LEU A 686 -10.17 -35.58 -6.08
C LEU A 686 -8.84 -35.53 -6.86
N ALA A 687 -8.29 -34.33 -7.07
CA ALA A 687 -7.08 -34.16 -7.86
C ALA A 687 -5.87 -34.91 -7.27
N PRO A 688 -5.59 -34.87 -5.95
CA PRO A 688 -4.53 -35.68 -5.36
C PRO A 688 -4.73 -37.19 -5.55
N VAL A 689 -5.93 -37.72 -5.34
CA VAL A 689 -6.22 -39.15 -5.51
C VAL A 689 -5.99 -39.60 -6.95
N TYR A 690 -6.36 -38.78 -7.92
CA TYR A 690 -6.07 -39.08 -9.32
C TYR A 690 -4.56 -39.00 -9.62
N LEU A 691 -3.92 -37.91 -9.21
CA LEU A 691 -2.52 -37.62 -9.53
C LEU A 691 -1.56 -38.63 -8.89
N SER A 692 -1.76 -38.98 -7.62
CA SER A 692 -0.92 -39.96 -6.90
C SER A 692 -1.02 -41.36 -7.50
N ASN A 693 -2.21 -41.75 -7.96
CA ASN A 693 -2.45 -43.09 -8.50
C ASN A 693 -2.14 -43.20 -9.99
N ARG A 694 -2.07 -42.07 -10.71
CA ARG A 694 -1.59 -42.01 -12.10
C ARG A 694 -0.06 -42.00 -12.15
N GLY A 695 0.57 -41.26 -11.23
CA GLY A 695 1.99 -40.94 -11.29
C GLY A 695 2.26 -39.72 -12.17
N PHE A 696 3.02 -38.77 -11.63
CA PHE A 696 3.55 -37.62 -12.35
C PHE A 696 4.91 -37.29 -11.74
N SER A 697 5.96 -37.34 -12.56
CA SER A 697 7.34 -37.15 -12.12
C SER A 697 8.12 -36.40 -13.18
N ILE A 698 9.07 -35.59 -12.75
CA ILE A 698 10.06 -34.95 -13.63
C ILE A 698 11.37 -35.72 -13.51
N GLY A 699 12.01 -36.00 -14.64
CA GLY A 699 13.31 -36.66 -14.70
C GLY A 699 14.34 -35.83 -15.47
N ILE A 700 15.59 -36.32 -15.52
CA ILE A 700 16.63 -35.69 -16.33
C ILE A 700 16.34 -35.80 -17.84
N GLY A 701 15.68 -36.88 -18.28
CA GLY A 701 15.31 -37.08 -19.68
C GLY A 701 14.34 -36.04 -20.23
N ASP A 702 13.54 -35.41 -19.36
CA ASP A 702 12.58 -34.36 -19.71
C ASP A 702 13.26 -33.03 -20.11
N VAL A 703 14.51 -32.85 -19.67
CA VAL A 703 15.31 -31.65 -19.91
C VAL A 703 16.53 -31.90 -20.80
N THR A 704 16.70 -33.13 -21.29
CA THR A 704 17.78 -33.48 -22.24
C THR A 704 17.44 -32.92 -23.63
N PRO A 705 18.33 -32.14 -24.26
CA PRO A 705 18.11 -31.65 -25.62
C PRO A 705 18.22 -32.79 -26.63
N GLY A 706 17.26 -32.87 -27.55
CA GLY A 706 17.32 -33.78 -28.68
C GLY A 706 18.36 -33.36 -29.73
N GLN A 707 18.70 -34.26 -30.65
CA GLN A 707 19.71 -34.01 -31.68
C GLN A 707 19.27 -32.95 -32.70
N GLY A 708 17.95 -32.80 -32.91
CA GLY A 708 17.42 -31.75 -33.78
C GLY A 708 17.71 -30.36 -33.21
N LEU A 709 17.43 -30.16 -31.93
CA LEU A 709 17.73 -28.93 -31.21
C LEU A 709 19.23 -28.62 -31.15
N LEU A 710 20.10 -29.60 -30.91
CA LEU A 710 21.54 -29.36 -30.83
C LEU A 710 22.11 -28.79 -32.15
N LYS A 711 21.69 -29.36 -33.28
CA LYS A 711 22.08 -28.86 -34.62
C LYS A 711 21.54 -27.46 -34.87
N ALA A 712 20.23 -27.25 -34.63
CA ALA A 712 19.60 -25.95 -34.82
C ALA A 712 20.23 -24.87 -33.91
N LYS A 713 20.51 -25.21 -32.65
CA LYS A 713 21.16 -24.31 -31.69
C LYS A 713 22.55 -23.89 -32.19
N TYR A 714 23.35 -24.83 -32.69
CA TYR A 714 24.69 -24.55 -33.20
C TYR A 714 24.66 -23.61 -34.41
N GLU A 715 23.76 -23.85 -35.36
CA GLU A 715 23.56 -22.98 -36.52
C GLU A 715 23.13 -21.57 -36.13
N LEU A 716 22.16 -21.46 -35.21
CA LEU A 716 21.65 -20.18 -34.71
C LEU A 716 22.72 -19.38 -33.96
N LEU A 717 23.53 -20.03 -33.11
CA LEU A 717 24.61 -19.37 -32.38
C LEU A 717 25.69 -18.83 -33.33
N ASN A 718 26.13 -19.65 -34.29
CA ASN A 718 27.14 -19.22 -35.26
C ASN A 718 26.65 -18.07 -36.13
N ALA A 719 25.39 -18.13 -36.59
CA ALA A 719 24.80 -17.05 -37.37
C ALA A 719 24.67 -15.76 -36.55
N GLY A 720 24.21 -15.86 -35.31
CA GLY A 720 24.05 -14.71 -34.42
C GLY A 720 25.37 -14.07 -33.98
N TYR A 721 26.40 -14.88 -33.69
CA TYR A 721 27.72 -14.39 -33.32
C TYR A 721 28.42 -13.71 -34.48
N LYS A 722 28.38 -14.29 -35.69
CA LYS A 722 28.94 -13.65 -36.89
C LYS A 722 28.37 -12.25 -37.13
N LYS A 723 27.04 -12.10 -37.01
CA LYS A 723 26.41 -10.77 -37.12
C LYS A 723 26.85 -9.81 -36.03
N CYS A 724 27.01 -10.28 -34.79
CA CYS A 724 27.52 -9.44 -33.70
C CYS A 724 28.95 -8.99 -34.00
N ASP A 725 29.80 -9.89 -34.50
CA ASP A 725 31.18 -9.59 -34.88
C ASP A 725 31.25 -8.58 -36.03
N GLU A 726 30.39 -8.71 -37.05
CA GLU A 726 30.23 -7.74 -38.14
C GLU A 726 29.86 -6.35 -37.62
N TYR A 727 28.95 -6.25 -36.65
CA TYR A 727 28.60 -4.95 -36.04
C TYR A 727 29.72 -4.37 -35.20
N ILE A 728 30.49 -5.21 -34.49
CA ILE A 728 31.66 -4.78 -33.72
C ILE A 728 32.76 -4.26 -34.67
N GLU A 729 33.00 -4.96 -35.79
CA GLU A 729 33.95 -4.51 -36.82
C GLU A 729 33.48 -3.19 -37.47
N ALA A 730 32.19 -3.07 -37.76
CA ALA A 730 31.61 -1.83 -38.29
C ALA A 730 31.75 -0.66 -37.30
N LEU A 731 31.63 -0.88 -35.99
CA LEU A 731 31.88 0.16 -34.98
C LEU A 731 33.36 0.54 -34.92
N ASN A 732 34.26 -0.45 -34.86
CA ASN A 732 35.70 -0.22 -34.77
C ASN A 732 36.26 0.51 -36.01
N THR A 733 35.66 0.28 -37.18
CA THR A 733 35.99 0.96 -38.43
C THR A 733 35.20 2.26 -38.66
N GLY A 734 34.31 2.63 -37.72
CA GLY A 734 33.50 3.85 -37.78
C GLY A 734 32.37 3.86 -38.81
N LYS A 735 32.04 2.70 -39.40
CA LYS A 735 31.02 2.55 -40.46
C LYS A 735 29.61 2.23 -39.94
N LEU A 736 29.44 2.04 -38.62
CA LEU A 736 28.16 1.64 -38.04
C LEU A 736 27.09 2.74 -38.20
N GLN A 737 25.95 2.40 -38.80
CA GLN A 737 24.81 3.32 -38.91
C GLN A 737 24.17 3.54 -37.53
N GLN A 738 24.23 4.77 -37.05
CA GLN A 738 23.73 5.16 -35.74
C GLN A 738 22.20 5.27 -35.73
N GLN A 739 21.56 4.74 -34.68
CA GLN A 739 20.12 4.90 -34.48
C GLN A 739 19.80 6.29 -33.91
N PRO A 740 18.63 6.86 -34.24
CA PRO A 740 18.26 8.20 -33.78
C PRO A 740 18.12 8.22 -32.25
N GLY A 741 18.81 9.17 -31.61
CA GLY A 741 18.74 9.39 -30.16
C GLY A 741 19.76 8.58 -29.33
N CYS A 742 20.57 7.73 -29.95
CA CYS A 742 21.60 6.93 -29.28
C CYS A 742 23.00 7.33 -29.76
N THR A 743 24.03 7.09 -28.95
CA THR A 743 25.43 7.09 -29.41
C THR A 743 25.72 5.88 -30.32
N ALA A 744 26.85 5.87 -31.04
CA ALA A 744 27.26 4.72 -31.84
C ALA A 744 27.44 3.45 -30.98
N GLU A 745 27.95 3.61 -29.75
CA GLU A 745 28.12 2.49 -28.81
C GLU A 745 26.78 1.97 -28.28
N GLU A 746 25.86 2.87 -27.90
CA GLU A 746 24.52 2.48 -27.47
C GLU A 746 23.72 1.81 -28.60
N THR A 747 23.91 2.28 -29.84
CA THR A 747 23.33 1.65 -31.03
C THR A 747 23.85 0.22 -31.17
N LEU A 748 25.16 -0.01 -30.98
CA LEU A 748 25.73 -1.35 -31.00
C LEU A 748 25.12 -2.24 -29.92
N GLU A 749 24.98 -1.75 -28.69
CA GLU A 749 24.38 -2.51 -27.60
C GLU A 749 22.94 -2.93 -27.91
N ALA A 750 22.13 -2.03 -28.49
CA ALA A 750 20.76 -2.33 -28.90
C ALA A 750 20.69 -3.40 -30.00
N LEU A 751 21.58 -3.32 -31.00
CA LEU A 751 21.66 -4.30 -32.09
C LEU A 751 22.11 -5.68 -31.58
N ILE A 752 23.14 -5.72 -30.73
CA ILE A 752 23.63 -6.98 -30.14
C ILE A 752 22.53 -7.61 -29.28
N LEU A 753 21.90 -6.85 -28.37
CA LEU A 753 20.82 -7.36 -27.53
C LEU A 753 19.66 -7.94 -28.34
N LYS A 754 19.31 -7.29 -29.46
CA LYS A 754 18.28 -7.77 -30.39
C LYS A 754 18.65 -9.14 -30.96
N GLU A 755 19.85 -9.30 -31.53
CA GLU A 755 20.28 -10.59 -32.09
C GLU A 755 20.36 -11.67 -31.00
N LEU A 756 20.85 -11.36 -29.80
CA LEU A 756 20.95 -12.32 -28.70
C LEU A 756 19.57 -12.75 -28.16
N SER A 757 18.58 -11.86 -28.13
CA SER A 757 17.19 -12.23 -27.81
C SER A 757 16.59 -13.15 -28.87
N VAL A 758 16.83 -12.85 -30.15
CA VAL A 758 16.38 -13.66 -31.29
C VAL A 758 16.92 -15.09 -31.20
N ILE A 759 18.19 -15.28 -30.83
CA ILE A 759 18.78 -16.62 -30.65
C ILE A 759 18.01 -17.41 -29.58
N ARG A 760 17.77 -16.80 -28.41
CA ARG A 760 17.05 -17.46 -27.31
C ARG A 760 15.64 -17.87 -27.74
N ASP A 761 14.90 -16.97 -28.38
CA ASP A 761 13.50 -17.19 -28.73
C ASP A 761 13.35 -18.26 -29.83
N HIS A 762 14.24 -18.27 -30.84
CA HIS A 762 14.26 -19.31 -31.87
C HIS A 762 14.71 -20.67 -31.34
N ALA A 763 15.78 -20.71 -30.53
CA ALA A 763 16.24 -21.94 -29.89
C ALA A 763 15.17 -22.51 -28.93
N GLY A 764 14.49 -21.65 -28.18
CA GLY A 764 13.36 -22.03 -27.34
C GLY A 764 12.18 -22.58 -28.16
N SER A 765 11.83 -21.95 -29.26
CA SER A 765 10.76 -22.41 -30.15
C SER A 765 11.10 -23.72 -30.89
N ALA A 766 12.37 -23.95 -31.22
CA ALA A 766 12.84 -25.22 -31.74
C ALA A 766 12.71 -26.34 -30.68
N CYS A 767 13.14 -26.05 -29.44
CA CYS A 767 13.03 -26.97 -28.31
C CYS A 767 11.58 -27.41 -28.07
N LEU A 768 10.64 -26.46 -27.97
CA LEU A 768 9.23 -26.76 -27.68
C LEU A 768 8.53 -27.59 -28.76
N ARG A 769 9.02 -27.56 -30.00
CA ARG A 769 8.48 -28.37 -31.10
C ARG A 769 8.98 -29.82 -31.08
N GLU A 770 10.16 -30.06 -30.50
CA GLU A 770 10.78 -31.39 -30.43
C GLU A 770 10.32 -32.18 -29.20
N LEU A 771 9.94 -31.50 -28.11
CA LEU A 771 9.50 -32.16 -26.87
C LEU A 771 8.21 -32.95 -27.06
N ASP A 772 8.15 -34.15 -26.47
CA ASP A 772 6.93 -34.95 -26.43
C ASP A 772 5.84 -34.28 -25.56
N LYS A 773 4.58 -34.52 -25.92
CA LYS A 773 3.39 -34.02 -25.21
C LYS A 773 3.30 -34.52 -23.77
N SER A 774 3.83 -35.72 -23.52
CA SER A 774 3.85 -36.35 -22.19
C SER A 774 4.90 -35.73 -21.26
N ASN A 775 5.78 -34.86 -21.77
CA ASN A 775 6.86 -34.27 -21.02
C ASN A 775 6.34 -33.43 -19.84
N SER A 776 6.90 -33.67 -18.65
CA SER A 776 6.39 -33.11 -17.39
C SER A 776 6.52 -31.58 -17.30
N PRO A 777 7.69 -30.95 -17.58
CA PRO A 777 7.83 -29.49 -17.60
C PRO A 777 6.89 -28.83 -18.62
N LEU A 778 6.71 -29.45 -19.79
CA LEU A 778 5.81 -28.94 -20.82
C LEU A 778 4.37 -28.95 -20.31
N THR A 779 3.92 -30.06 -19.73
CA THR A 779 2.59 -30.18 -19.12
C THR A 779 2.36 -29.08 -18.07
N MET A 780 3.32 -28.85 -17.17
CA MET A 780 3.22 -27.81 -16.14
C MET A 780 3.15 -26.39 -16.72
N ALA A 781 3.89 -26.11 -17.79
CA ALA A 781 3.84 -24.82 -18.48
C ALA A 781 2.52 -24.60 -19.23
N LEU A 782 1.98 -25.66 -19.88
CA LEU A 782 0.72 -25.63 -20.61
C LEU A 782 -0.46 -25.41 -19.66
N CYS A 783 -0.58 -26.21 -18.60
CA CYS A 783 -1.66 -26.01 -17.61
C CYS A 783 -1.44 -24.75 -16.76
N GLY A 784 -0.19 -24.27 -16.65
CA GLY A 784 0.18 -23.09 -15.89
C GLY A 784 0.31 -23.31 -14.39
N SER A 785 0.52 -24.55 -13.94
CA SER A 785 0.70 -24.88 -12.52
C SER A 785 1.97 -24.24 -11.95
N LYS A 786 3.12 -24.48 -12.58
CA LYS A 786 4.40 -23.86 -12.25
C LYS A 786 5.32 -23.83 -13.46
N GLY A 787 6.08 -22.75 -13.59
CA GLY A 787 7.01 -22.57 -14.70
C GLY A 787 6.38 -21.92 -15.95
N SER A 788 7.24 -21.61 -16.90
CA SER A 788 6.91 -20.96 -18.16
C SER A 788 7.68 -21.60 -19.31
N PHE A 789 7.28 -21.30 -20.55
CA PHE A 789 8.04 -21.73 -21.74
C PHE A 789 9.49 -21.22 -21.72
N ILE A 790 9.73 -20.04 -21.14
CA ILE A 790 11.07 -19.48 -20.98
C ILE A 790 11.90 -20.39 -20.07
N ASN A 791 11.35 -20.82 -18.93
CA ASN A 791 12.09 -21.68 -17.99
C ASN A 791 12.51 -23.00 -18.66
N ILE A 792 11.61 -23.62 -19.44
CA ILE A 792 11.93 -24.83 -20.21
C ILE A 792 13.05 -24.55 -21.21
N SER A 793 12.92 -23.47 -21.98
CA SER A 793 13.94 -23.11 -22.97
C SER A 793 15.32 -22.83 -22.35
N GLN A 794 15.37 -22.28 -21.13
CA GLN A 794 16.62 -22.01 -20.43
C GLN A 794 17.28 -23.27 -19.87
N MET A 795 16.48 -24.23 -19.39
CA MET A 795 16.99 -25.50 -18.88
C MET A 795 17.51 -26.40 -20.01
N ILE A 796 16.86 -26.39 -21.17
CA ILE A 796 17.13 -27.32 -22.27
C ILE A 796 17.99 -26.68 -23.37
N ALA A 797 17.56 -25.53 -23.90
CA ALA A 797 18.14 -24.92 -25.10
C ALA A 797 19.29 -23.96 -24.78
N CYS A 798 18.99 -22.78 -24.21
CA CYS A 798 19.95 -21.71 -23.98
C CYS A 798 19.45 -20.77 -22.88
N VAL A 799 20.29 -20.47 -21.88
CA VAL A 799 19.93 -19.54 -20.79
C VAL A 799 19.74 -18.12 -21.33
N GLY A 800 20.63 -17.68 -22.23
CA GLY A 800 20.57 -16.38 -22.91
C GLY A 800 21.31 -15.26 -22.17
N GLN A 801 21.05 -14.01 -22.60
CA GLN A 801 21.74 -12.83 -22.07
C GLN A 801 21.40 -12.57 -20.60
N GLN A 802 22.43 -12.40 -19.77
CA GLN A 802 22.29 -11.91 -18.41
C GLN A 802 22.30 -10.38 -18.42
N ALA A 803 21.17 -9.78 -18.09
CA ALA A 803 21.05 -8.33 -18.00
C ALA A 803 21.15 -7.88 -16.54
N ILE A 804 21.92 -6.82 -16.30
CA ILE A 804 22.06 -6.17 -14.99
C ILE A 804 21.64 -4.72 -15.17
N SER A 805 20.71 -4.25 -14.33
CA SER A 805 20.17 -2.89 -14.41
C SER A 805 19.70 -2.46 -15.82
N GLY A 806 19.21 -3.41 -16.64
CA GLY A 806 18.73 -3.14 -18.01
C GLY A 806 19.78 -3.07 -19.11
N SER A 807 21.04 -3.32 -18.79
CA SER A 807 22.12 -3.41 -19.78
C SER A 807 22.83 -4.76 -19.72
N ARG A 808 23.74 -4.99 -20.66
CA ARG A 808 24.71 -6.10 -20.60
C ARG A 808 25.67 -5.90 -19.43
N VAL A 809 26.44 -6.93 -19.09
CA VAL A 809 27.31 -6.89 -17.91
C VAL A 809 28.32 -5.72 -18.05
N PRO A 810 28.39 -4.81 -17.06
CA PRO A 810 29.31 -3.69 -17.10
C PRO A 810 30.76 -4.17 -16.96
N ASP A 811 31.70 -3.27 -17.25
CA ASP A 811 33.13 -3.55 -17.09
C ASP A 811 33.51 -3.40 -15.61
N GLY A 812 33.86 -4.53 -14.98
CA GLY A 812 34.32 -4.57 -13.59
C GLY A 812 35.83 -4.33 -13.44
N PHE A 813 36.57 -4.42 -14.55
CA PHE A 813 38.00 -4.12 -14.67
C PHE A 813 38.21 -3.02 -15.72
N GLU A 814 39.44 -2.55 -15.86
CA GLU A 814 39.82 -1.55 -16.87
C GLU A 814 39.42 -2.01 -18.29
N ASN A 815 38.36 -1.39 -18.81
CA ASN A 815 37.76 -1.60 -20.13
C ASN A 815 37.40 -3.06 -20.46
N ARG A 816 37.09 -3.88 -19.46
CA ARG A 816 36.63 -5.27 -19.66
C ARG A 816 35.83 -5.79 -18.47
N SER A 817 35.00 -6.80 -18.72
CA SER A 817 34.18 -7.40 -17.66
C SER A 817 34.98 -8.32 -16.72
N LEU A 818 35.83 -9.19 -17.27
CA LEU A 818 36.69 -10.12 -16.52
C LEU A 818 38.11 -10.19 -17.11
N PRO A 819 39.14 -10.58 -16.34
CA PRO A 819 40.52 -10.70 -16.83
C PRO A 819 40.73 -11.76 -17.91
N HIS A 820 39.79 -12.70 -18.04
CA HIS A 820 39.81 -13.78 -19.04
C HIS A 820 39.49 -13.30 -20.46
N PHE A 821 39.01 -12.06 -20.61
CA PHE A 821 38.69 -11.46 -21.90
C PHE A 821 39.64 -10.31 -22.20
N GLU A 822 39.80 -10.02 -23.50
CA GLU A 822 40.61 -8.91 -23.97
C GLU A 822 40.02 -7.56 -23.59
N LYS A 823 40.88 -6.55 -23.48
CA LYS A 823 40.45 -5.17 -23.23
C LYS A 823 39.59 -4.66 -24.40
N HIS A 824 38.55 -3.89 -24.09
CA HIS A 824 37.55 -3.33 -25.01
C HIS A 824 36.72 -4.36 -25.78
N SER A 825 36.77 -5.65 -25.41
CA SER A 825 36.01 -6.69 -26.08
C SER A 825 34.50 -6.52 -25.81
N LYS A 826 33.72 -6.29 -26.88
CA LYS A 826 32.25 -6.16 -26.84
C LYS A 826 31.52 -7.43 -27.27
N LEU A 827 32.24 -8.55 -27.39
CA LEU A 827 31.71 -9.86 -27.79
C LEU A 827 30.57 -10.32 -26.87
N PRO A 828 29.59 -11.11 -27.37
CA PRO A 828 28.48 -11.63 -26.56
C PRO A 828 28.95 -12.33 -25.27
N ALA A 829 29.88 -13.28 -25.38
CA ALA A 829 30.38 -14.05 -24.24
C ALA A 829 31.14 -13.19 -23.21
N ALA A 830 31.86 -12.16 -23.67
CA ALA A 830 32.64 -11.28 -22.79
C ALA A 830 31.77 -10.36 -21.92
N LYS A 831 30.50 -10.14 -22.30
CA LYS A 831 29.56 -9.24 -21.62
C LYS A 831 28.28 -9.96 -21.16
N GLY A 832 28.40 -11.24 -20.81
CA GLY A 832 27.35 -11.97 -20.07
C GLY A 832 26.31 -12.71 -20.90
N PHE A 833 26.57 -13.03 -22.17
CA PHE A 833 25.73 -13.99 -22.89
C PHE A 833 26.10 -15.43 -22.50
N VAL A 834 25.10 -16.18 -22.01
CA VAL A 834 25.26 -17.58 -21.60
C VAL A 834 24.67 -18.48 -22.68
N ALA A 835 25.54 -19.13 -23.45
CA ALA A 835 25.14 -19.97 -24.57
C ALA A 835 24.74 -21.38 -24.11
N ASN A 836 25.27 -21.81 -22.98
CA ASN A 836 24.95 -23.08 -22.36
C ASN A 836 23.55 -23.09 -21.73
N SER A 837 22.98 -24.28 -21.58
CA SER A 837 21.76 -24.50 -20.82
C SER A 837 22.11 -25.02 -19.42
N PHE A 838 21.16 -25.05 -18.49
CA PHE A 838 21.40 -25.66 -17.18
C PHE A 838 21.70 -27.16 -17.28
N TYR A 839 21.18 -27.84 -18.31
CA TYR A 839 21.51 -29.24 -18.59
C TYR A 839 22.98 -29.42 -19.03
N SER A 840 23.46 -28.60 -19.97
CA SER A 840 24.85 -28.73 -20.44
C SER A 840 25.89 -28.31 -19.41
N GLY A 841 25.49 -27.50 -18.42
CA GLY A 841 26.36 -26.92 -17.42
C GLY A 841 26.98 -25.60 -17.89
N LEU A 842 27.13 -24.66 -16.96
CA LEU A 842 27.70 -23.33 -17.24
C LEU A 842 29.22 -23.37 -17.15
N THR A 843 29.90 -22.63 -18.04
CA THR A 843 31.34 -22.37 -17.90
C THR A 843 31.63 -21.43 -16.73
N PRO A 844 32.88 -21.35 -16.23
CA PRO A 844 33.20 -20.50 -15.07
C PRO A 844 32.84 -19.01 -15.25
N THR A 845 33.08 -18.45 -16.43
CA THR A 845 32.75 -17.04 -16.73
C THR A 845 31.24 -16.83 -16.84
N GLU A 846 30.53 -17.72 -17.53
CA GLU A 846 29.06 -17.72 -17.63
C GLU A 846 28.40 -17.84 -16.26
N PHE A 847 28.89 -18.74 -15.40
CA PHE A 847 28.40 -18.94 -14.04
C PHE A 847 28.54 -17.66 -13.22
N PHE A 848 29.67 -16.97 -13.34
CA PHE A 848 29.90 -15.70 -12.64
C PHE A 848 28.89 -14.62 -13.10
N PHE A 849 28.72 -14.45 -14.41
CA PHE A 849 27.75 -13.48 -14.95
C PHE A 849 26.30 -13.81 -14.57
N HIS A 850 25.92 -15.08 -14.59
CA HIS A 850 24.61 -15.52 -14.14
C HIS A 850 24.40 -15.25 -12.64
N THR A 851 25.42 -15.48 -11.83
CA THR A 851 25.39 -15.20 -10.38
C THR A 851 25.23 -13.72 -10.09
N MET A 852 25.89 -12.84 -10.86
CA MET A 852 25.74 -11.39 -10.73
C MET A 852 24.29 -10.94 -10.98
N ALA A 853 23.69 -11.39 -12.09
CA ALA A 853 22.29 -11.08 -12.41
C ALA A 853 21.32 -11.67 -11.37
N GLY A 854 21.57 -12.90 -10.92
CA GLY A 854 20.78 -13.51 -9.84
C GLY A 854 20.81 -12.69 -8.55
N ARG A 855 21.99 -12.19 -8.15
CA ARG A 855 22.14 -11.40 -6.92
C ARG A 855 21.39 -10.07 -6.98
N GLU A 856 21.29 -9.43 -8.16
CA GLU A 856 20.47 -8.22 -8.35
C GLU A 856 18.99 -8.51 -8.00
N GLY A 857 18.43 -9.60 -8.52
CA GLY A 857 17.05 -9.98 -8.21
C GLY A 857 16.80 -10.28 -6.72
N LEU A 858 17.77 -10.90 -6.05
CA LEU A 858 17.71 -11.16 -4.60
C LEU A 858 17.75 -9.84 -3.80
N VAL A 859 18.64 -8.92 -4.18
CA VAL A 859 18.76 -7.63 -3.46
C VAL A 859 17.55 -6.73 -3.70
N ASP A 860 16.99 -6.74 -4.91
CA ASP A 860 15.78 -6.00 -5.25
C ASP A 860 14.60 -6.42 -4.37
N THR A 861 14.45 -7.73 -4.15
CA THR A 861 13.44 -8.28 -3.24
C THR A 861 13.61 -7.76 -1.81
N ALA A 862 14.84 -7.71 -1.29
CA ALA A 862 15.12 -7.21 0.05
C ALA A 862 14.81 -5.71 0.19
N VAL A 863 15.27 -4.88 -0.75
CA VAL A 863 15.07 -3.41 -0.71
C VAL A 863 13.58 -3.05 -0.82
N LYS A 864 12.85 -3.72 -1.72
CA LYS A 864 11.44 -3.42 -1.99
C LYS A 864 10.53 -3.60 -0.81
N THR A 865 10.75 -4.64 -0.01
CA THR A 865 9.90 -4.90 1.17
C THR A 865 9.89 -3.71 2.13
N ALA A 866 11.02 -3.05 2.31
CA ALA A 866 11.14 -1.88 3.17
C ALA A 866 10.49 -0.62 2.56
N GLU A 867 10.76 -0.35 1.27
CA GLU A 867 10.26 0.86 0.60
C GLU A 867 8.75 0.84 0.41
N THR A 868 8.21 -0.28 -0.07
CA THR A 868 6.78 -0.48 -0.30
C THR A 868 5.99 -0.45 1.00
N GLY A 869 6.48 -1.11 2.06
CA GLY A 869 5.86 -1.07 3.38
C GLY A 869 5.83 0.35 3.96
N TYR A 870 6.87 1.15 3.73
CA TYR A 870 6.88 2.55 4.13
C TYR A 870 5.88 3.39 3.32
N MET A 871 5.84 3.21 2.00
CA MET A 871 4.90 3.88 1.10
C MET A 871 3.45 3.58 1.49
N GLN A 872 3.11 2.30 1.64
CA GLN A 872 1.78 1.85 2.02
C GLN A 872 1.34 2.43 3.37
N ARG A 873 2.22 2.44 4.37
CA ARG A 873 1.92 3.06 5.67
C ARG A 873 1.55 4.53 5.55
N ARG A 874 2.19 5.28 4.65
CA ARG A 874 1.88 6.69 4.41
C ARG A 874 0.52 6.86 3.74
N LEU A 875 0.20 6.03 2.76
CA LEU A 875 -1.10 6.03 2.09
C LEU A 875 -2.23 5.72 3.08
N VAL A 876 -2.08 4.67 3.88
CA VAL A 876 -3.08 4.30 4.91
C VAL A 876 -3.31 5.46 5.86
N LYS A 877 -2.25 6.12 6.35
CA LYS A 877 -2.40 7.25 7.27
C LYS A 877 -3.09 8.47 6.67
N SER A 878 -3.07 8.62 5.34
CA SER A 878 -3.79 9.70 4.66
C SER A 878 -5.24 9.32 4.34
N LEU A 879 -5.53 8.02 4.17
CA LEU A 879 -6.80 7.54 3.64
C LEU A 879 -7.66 6.77 4.65
N GLU A 880 -7.18 6.50 5.86
CA GLU A 880 -7.87 5.66 6.85
C GLU A 880 -9.25 6.18 7.28
N ASP A 881 -9.45 7.49 7.24
CA ASP A 881 -10.70 8.13 7.69
C ASP A 881 -11.77 8.22 6.60
N LEU A 882 -11.46 7.88 5.34
CA LEU A 882 -12.44 7.99 4.24
C LEU A 882 -13.39 6.79 4.23
N CYS A 883 -14.67 7.10 4.38
CA CYS A 883 -15.75 6.11 4.46
C CYS A 883 -16.90 6.49 3.51
N SER A 884 -17.52 5.48 2.89
CA SER A 884 -18.77 5.64 2.14
C SER A 884 -19.93 5.84 3.11
N GLN A 885 -20.72 6.90 2.92
CA GLN A 885 -21.83 7.25 3.81
C GLN A 885 -23.17 6.77 3.24
N TYR A 886 -24.21 6.78 4.08
CA TYR A 886 -25.57 6.35 3.70
C TYR A 886 -26.23 7.22 2.62
N ASP A 887 -25.76 8.44 2.43
CA ASP A 887 -26.18 9.34 1.34
C ASP A 887 -25.40 9.12 0.04
N LEU A 888 -24.66 8.00 -0.07
CA LEU A 888 -23.82 7.60 -1.20
C LEU A 888 -22.60 8.51 -1.45
N THR A 889 -22.29 9.43 -0.52
CA THR A 889 -21.10 10.28 -0.60
C THR A 889 -19.90 9.67 0.11
N VAL A 890 -18.68 10.03 -0.30
CA VAL A 890 -17.45 9.67 0.42
C VAL A 890 -16.96 10.88 1.19
N ARG A 891 -16.88 10.75 2.53
CA ARG A 891 -16.54 11.85 3.43
C ARG A 891 -15.30 11.55 4.27
N SER A 892 -14.61 12.61 4.68
CA SER A 892 -13.56 12.56 5.69
C SER A 892 -14.14 12.53 7.12
N SER A 893 -13.27 12.32 8.12
CA SER A 893 -13.62 12.42 9.54
C SER A 893 -14.10 13.81 9.98
N THR A 894 -13.74 14.87 9.25
CA THR A 894 -14.22 16.25 9.49
C THR A 894 -15.59 16.53 8.89
N GLY A 895 -16.12 15.62 8.06
CA GLY A 895 -17.38 15.78 7.33
C GLY A 895 -17.23 16.43 5.96
N ASP A 896 -16.01 16.72 5.52
CA ASP A 896 -15.74 17.25 4.18
C ASP A 896 -16.01 16.16 3.14
N ILE A 897 -16.72 16.52 2.06
CA ILE A 897 -17.01 15.61 0.95
C ILE A 897 -15.78 15.55 0.04
N ILE A 898 -15.28 14.33 -0.22
CA ILE A 898 -14.18 14.07 -1.16
C ILE A 898 -14.75 13.70 -2.53
N GLN A 899 -15.79 12.86 -2.54
CA GLN A 899 -16.53 12.47 -3.75
C GLN A 899 -18.04 12.50 -3.44
N PHE A 900 -18.83 13.05 -4.35
CA PHE A 900 -20.29 13.04 -4.24
C PHE A 900 -20.89 11.65 -4.46
N ILE A 901 -20.23 10.84 -5.27
CA ILE A 901 -20.55 9.43 -5.48
C ILE A 901 -19.21 8.71 -5.62
N TYR A 902 -19.09 7.54 -4.99
CA TYR A 902 -17.86 6.77 -5.06
C TYR A 902 -17.55 6.36 -6.51
N GLY A 903 -16.33 6.59 -6.99
CA GLY A 903 -15.89 6.14 -8.32
C GLY A 903 -16.56 6.83 -9.53
N GLY A 904 -17.57 7.68 -9.31
CA GLY A 904 -18.42 8.26 -10.37
C GLY A 904 -19.69 7.45 -10.63
N ASP A 905 -19.69 6.16 -10.31
CA ASP A 905 -20.75 5.18 -10.59
C ASP A 905 -21.42 4.61 -9.32
N GLY A 906 -20.76 4.70 -8.18
CA GLY A 906 -21.23 4.19 -6.89
C GLY A 906 -21.05 2.68 -6.73
N LEU A 907 -20.21 2.04 -7.55
CA LEU A 907 -20.07 0.58 -7.59
C LEU A 907 -18.84 0.07 -6.83
N ASP A 908 -18.87 -1.18 -6.40
CA ASP A 908 -17.79 -1.87 -5.69
C ASP A 908 -16.84 -2.59 -6.68
N PRO A 909 -15.53 -2.24 -6.70
CA PRO A 909 -14.52 -2.93 -7.49
C PRO A 909 -14.47 -4.44 -7.24
N ALA A 910 -14.79 -4.89 -6.02
CA ALA A 910 -14.80 -6.30 -5.68
C ALA A 910 -15.96 -7.06 -6.35
N ALA A 911 -17.01 -6.38 -6.82
CA ALA A 911 -18.21 -6.98 -7.41
C ALA A 911 -18.20 -7.02 -8.95
N MET A 912 -17.23 -6.37 -9.59
CA MET A 912 -17.16 -6.25 -11.05
C MET A 912 -16.91 -7.60 -11.76
N GLU A 913 -17.87 -8.07 -12.56
CA GLU A 913 -17.72 -9.29 -13.38
C GLU A 913 -16.92 -9.04 -14.67
N GLY A 914 -17.10 -7.88 -15.30
CA GLY A 914 -16.40 -7.49 -16.52
C GLY A 914 -15.07 -6.80 -16.27
N LYS A 915 -14.47 -6.22 -17.31
CA LYS A 915 -13.31 -5.34 -17.16
C LYS A 915 -13.79 -3.95 -16.72
N ASP A 916 -13.73 -3.70 -15.41
CA ASP A 916 -14.22 -2.48 -14.75
C ASP A 916 -15.73 -2.21 -14.96
N GLU A 917 -16.47 -3.23 -15.37
CA GLU A 917 -17.91 -3.20 -15.61
C GLU A 917 -18.62 -4.21 -14.68
N PRO A 918 -19.84 -3.90 -14.19
CA PRO A 918 -20.52 -4.74 -13.22
C PRO A 918 -20.98 -6.07 -13.83
N LEU A 919 -21.31 -6.10 -15.13
CA LEU A 919 -21.83 -7.27 -15.82
C LEU A 919 -21.18 -7.52 -17.18
N GLU A 920 -21.11 -8.79 -17.56
CA GLU A 920 -20.84 -9.22 -18.94
C GLU A 920 -22.12 -9.76 -19.58
N PHE A 921 -22.87 -8.91 -20.29
CA PHE A 921 -24.20 -9.23 -20.81
C PHE A 921 -24.26 -10.49 -21.69
N LYS A 922 -23.20 -10.74 -22.48
CA LYS A 922 -23.13 -11.92 -23.35
C LYS A 922 -23.14 -13.22 -22.54
N ARG A 923 -22.30 -13.29 -21.50
CA ARG A 923 -22.24 -14.43 -20.57
C ARG A 923 -23.58 -14.62 -19.85
N VAL A 924 -24.15 -13.54 -19.33
CA VAL A 924 -25.42 -13.60 -18.57
C VAL A 924 -26.55 -14.11 -19.45
N LEU A 925 -26.69 -13.63 -20.68
CA LEU A 925 -27.72 -14.11 -21.61
C LEU A 925 -27.52 -15.60 -21.94
N ASP A 926 -26.29 -16.02 -22.19
CA ASP A 926 -25.98 -17.43 -22.49
C ASP A 926 -26.27 -18.34 -21.28
N ASN A 927 -26.01 -17.88 -20.06
CA ASN A 927 -26.37 -18.58 -18.83
C ASN A 927 -27.90 -18.77 -18.72
N ILE A 928 -28.68 -17.70 -18.90
CA ILE A 928 -30.15 -17.76 -18.81
C ILE A 928 -30.75 -18.70 -19.87
N LYS A 929 -30.23 -18.67 -21.10
CA LYS A 929 -30.67 -19.58 -22.17
C LYS A 929 -30.44 -21.05 -21.81
N ALA A 930 -29.31 -21.37 -21.18
CA ALA A 930 -28.94 -22.73 -20.81
C ALA A 930 -29.69 -23.25 -19.57
N VAL A 931 -29.90 -22.38 -18.56
CA VAL A 931 -30.62 -22.72 -17.32
C VAL A 931 -32.13 -22.88 -17.57
N PHE A 932 -32.72 -22.00 -18.39
CA PHE A 932 -34.16 -22.01 -18.69
C PHE A 932 -34.43 -22.22 -20.20
N PRO A 933 -34.23 -23.46 -20.72
CA PRO A 933 -34.55 -23.77 -22.11
C PRO A 933 -36.06 -24.00 -22.27
N CYS A 934 -36.81 -22.95 -22.64
CA CYS A 934 -38.26 -23.04 -22.86
C CYS A 934 -38.57 -23.57 -24.27
N GLN A 935 -38.59 -24.89 -24.49
CA GLN A 935 -38.90 -25.47 -25.81
C GLN A 935 -40.35 -25.23 -26.26
N SER A 936 -41.28 -25.06 -25.33
CA SER A 936 -42.72 -24.85 -25.57
C SER A 936 -43.05 -23.42 -26.04
N GLU A 937 -42.15 -22.45 -25.85
CA GLU A 937 -42.39 -21.04 -26.17
C GLU A 937 -41.99 -20.68 -27.62
N PRO A 938 -42.61 -19.66 -28.23
CA PRO A 938 -42.20 -19.15 -29.53
C PRO A 938 -40.86 -18.41 -29.46
N ALA A 939 -40.13 -18.39 -30.58
CA ALA A 939 -38.92 -17.61 -30.74
C ALA A 939 -39.27 -16.19 -31.21
N LEU A 940 -38.96 -15.17 -30.41
CA LEU A 940 -39.33 -13.78 -30.70
C LEU A 940 -38.64 -13.24 -31.96
N SER A 941 -39.34 -12.40 -32.72
CA SER A 941 -38.78 -11.59 -33.81
C SER A 941 -38.00 -10.38 -33.29
N LYS A 942 -37.34 -9.64 -34.19
CA LYS A 942 -36.63 -8.40 -33.85
C LYS A 942 -37.54 -7.40 -33.13
N ASN A 943 -38.72 -7.14 -33.69
CA ASN A 943 -39.63 -6.11 -33.19
C ASN A 943 -40.28 -6.54 -31.88
N GLU A 944 -40.69 -7.80 -31.77
CA GLU A 944 -41.27 -8.37 -30.55
C GLU A 944 -40.27 -8.36 -29.39
N LEU A 945 -38.99 -8.65 -29.66
CA LEU A 945 -37.94 -8.60 -28.65
C LEU A 945 -37.80 -7.20 -28.06
N VAL A 946 -37.68 -6.17 -28.92
CA VAL A 946 -37.55 -4.77 -28.48
C VAL A 946 -38.79 -4.32 -27.71
N LEU A 947 -39.99 -4.64 -28.22
CA LEU A 947 -41.26 -4.29 -27.57
C LEU A 947 -41.38 -4.94 -26.18
N THR A 948 -41.05 -6.22 -26.08
CA THR A 948 -41.10 -6.97 -24.81
C THR A 948 -40.11 -6.41 -23.80
N THR A 949 -38.87 -6.10 -24.23
CA THR A 949 -37.86 -5.48 -23.37
C THR A 949 -38.30 -4.11 -22.88
N GLU A 950 -38.82 -3.24 -23.75
CA GLU A 950 -39.30 -1.92 -23.34
C GLU A 950 -40.50 -2.00 -22.39
N SER A 951 -41.38 -3.00 -22.57
CA SER A 951 -42.50 -3.26 -21.68
C SER A 951 -42.03 -3.59 -20.26
N ILE A 952 -41.02 -4.47 -20.13
CA ILE A 952 -40.48 -4.88 -18.83
C ILE A 952 -39.67 -3.76 -18.18
N MET A 953 -38.83 -3.05 -18.95
CA MET A 953 -37.98 -1.97 -18.43
C MET A 953 -38.78 -0.75 -17.95
N LYS A 954 -40.04 -0.58 -18.37
CA LYS A 954 -40.93 0.49 -17.87
C LYS A 954 -41.51 0.20 -16.49
N LYS A 955 -41.35 -1.01 -15.94
CA LYS A 955 -41.80 -1.34 -14.59
C LYS A 955 -41.07 -0.48 -13.54
N THR A 956 -41.77 -0.14 -12.47
CA THR A 956 -41.27 0.74 -11.39
C THR A 956 -39.96 0.27 -10.77
N GLU A 957 -39.74 -1.05 -10.74
CA GLU A 957 -38.55 -1.69 -10.18
C GLU A 957 -37.24 -1.37 -10.92
N PHE A 958 -37.30 -0.92 -12.18
CA PHE A 958 -36.12 -0.53 -12.96
C PHE A 958 -35.78 0.97 -12.84
N LEU A 959 -36.66 1.78 -12.24
CA LEU A 959 -36.42 3.21 -12.01
C LEU A 959 -35.32 3.47 -10.97
N CYS A 960 -34.97 2.46 -10.16
CA CYS A 960 -33.89 2.53 -9.17
C CYS A 960 -32.49 2.45 -9.80
N CYS A 961 -32.38 2.02 -11.05
CA CYS A 961 -31.10 1.90 -11.75
C CYS A 961 -30.69 3.24 -12.38
N GLN A 962 -29.38 3.44 -12.56
CA GLN A 962 -28.86 4.59 -13.30
C GLN A 962 -29.25 4.50 -14.78
N ASP A 963 -29.55 5.64 -15.41
CA ASP A 963 -30.01 5.67 -16.80
C ASP A 963 -28.95 5.15 -17.78
N SER A 964 -27.65 5.37 -17.51
CA SER A 964 -26.55 4.83 -18.33
C SER A 964 -26.64 3.30 -18.47
N PHE A 965 -26.86 2.60 -17.36
CA PHE A 965 -26.98 1.14 -17.34
C PHE A 965 -28.21 0.66 -18.10
N LEU A 966 -29.33 1.38 -17.99
CA LEU A 966 -30.54 1.07 -18.77
C LEU A 966 -30.30 1.25 -20.28
N GLN A 967 -29.53 2.27 -20.68
CA GLN A 967 -29.17 2.46 -22.09
C GLN A 967 -28.23 1.36 -22.60
N GLU A 968 -27.27 0.91 -21.80
CA GLU A 968 -26.39 -0.22 -22.16
C GLU A 968 -27.18 -1.51 -22.41
N ILE A 969 -28.15 -1.83 -21.53
CA ILE A 969 -29.04 -2.97 -21.72
C ILE A 969 -29.82 -2.85 -23.03
N LYS A 970 -30.42 -1.67 -23.30
CA LYS A 970 -31.16 -1.43 -24.55
C LYS A 970 -30.27 -1.58 -25.77
N ASN A 971 -29.06 -1.04 -25.74
CA ASN A 971 -28.08 -1.15 -26.82
C ASN A 971 -27.66 -2.61 -27.06
N PHE A 972 -27.44 -3.38 -25.99
CA PHE A 972 -27.14 -4.80 -26.08
C PHE A 972 -28.30 -5.60 -26.69
N VAL A 973 -29.53 -5.41 -26.19
CA VAL A 973 -30.73 -6.07 -26.70
C VAL A 973 -30.98 -5.70 -28.17
N LYS A 974 -30.78 -4.44 -28.55
CA LYS A 974 -30.86 -3.99 -29.94
C LYS A 974 -29.83 -4.74 -30.81
N GLY A 975 -28.59 -4.88 -30.35
CA GLY A 975 -27.57 -5.67 -31.05
C GLY A 975 -27.95 -7.15 -31.22
N VAL A 976 -28.58 -7.75 -30.20
CA VAL A 976 -29.12 -9.12 -30.30
C VAL A 976 -30.28 -9.18 -31.31
N SER A 977 -31.19 -8.21 -31.28
CA SER A 977 -32.34 -8.11 -32.20
C SER A 977 -31.89 -8.01 -33.67
N GLU A 978 -30.79 -7.31 -33.94
CA GLU A 978 -30.22 -7.19 -35.28
C GLU A 978 -29.57 -8.49 -35.76
N LYS A 979 -28.95 -9.28 -34.87
CA LYS A 979 -28.45 -10.62 -35.20
C LYS A 979 -29.61 -11.54 -35.62
N ILE A 980 -30.69 -11.54 -34.85
CA ILE A 980 -31.91 -12.31 -35.18
C ILE A 980 -32.42 -11.95 -36.57
N LYS A 981 -32.55 -10.65 -36.87
CA LYS A 981 -32.96 -10.19 -38.21
C LYS A 981 -32.00 -10.67 -39.30
N LYS A 982 -30.69 -10.46 -39.14
CA LYS A 982 -29.69 -10.90 -40.15
C LYS A 982 -29.76 -12.40 -40.40
N THR A 983 -29.99 -13.21 -39.38
CA THR A 983 -30.15 -14.66 -39.51
C THR A 983 -31.46 -15.00 -40.20
N ARG A 984 -32.58 -14.40 -39.80
CA ARG A 984 -33.89 -14.62 -40.44
C ARG A 984 -33.90 -14.19 -41.92
N ASP A 985 -33.31 -13.04 -42.25
CA ASP A 985 -33.17 -12.54 -43.62
C ASP A 985 -32.33 -13.50 -44.48
N LYS A 986 -31.19 -14.01 -43.95
CA LYS A 986 -30.31 -14.96 -44.64
C LYS A 986 -31.01 -16.30 -44.95
N TYR A 987 -31.88 -16.77 -44.05
CA TYR A 987 -32.56 -18.05 -44.17
C TYR A 987 -34.02 -17.93 -44.65
N GLY A 988 -34.47 -16.74 -45.06
CA GLY A 988 -35.81 -16.51 -45.63
C GLY A 988 -36.98 -16.71 -44.65
N ILE A 989 -36.77 -16.42 -43.37
CA ILE A 989 -37.80 -16.54 -42.32
C ILE A 989 -38.53 -15.20 -42.21
N ASN A 990 -39.67 -15.06 -42.89
CA ASN A 990 -40.45 -13.82 -42.83
C ASN A 990 -41.06 -13.59 -41.43
N ASP A 991 -40.90 -12.37 -40.91
CA ASP A 991 -41.46 -11.94 -39.61
C ASP A 991 -43.01 -11.88 -39.61
N ASN A 992 -43.64 -11.92 -40.80
CA ASN A 992 -45.07 -12.13 -41.01
C ASN A 992 -45.25 -13.31 -41.98
N GLY A 993 -45.98 -14.36 -41.60
CA GLY A 993 -46.08 -15.63 -42.32
C GLY A 993 -46.71 -15.60 -43.73
N THR A 994 -46.07 -14.96 -44.70
CA THR A 994 -46.39 -15.09 -46.14
C THR A 994 -45.11 -15.46 -46.90
N THR A 995 -45.11 -16.63 -47.52
CA THR A 995 -44.00 -17.18 -48.30
C THR A 995 -43.94 -16.49 -49.67
N GLU A 996 -42.84 -15.82 -49.99
CA GLU A 996 -42.34 -15.78 -51.37
C GLU A 996 -41.11 -16.68 -51.42
N VAL A 997 -41.32 -17.90 -51.93
CA VAL A 997 -40.22 -18.80 -52.27
C VAL A 997 -39.55 -18.20 -53.50
N ALA A 998 -38.33 -17.69 -53.34
CA ALA A 998 -37.45 -17.38 -54.45
C ALA A 998 -36.99 -18.69 -55.12
N LEU A 999 -37.81 -19.21 -56.03
CA LEU A 999 -37.38 -20.14 -57.06
C LEU A 999 -36.66 -19.32 -58.14
N SER A 1000 -35.34 -19.27 -58.06
CA SER A 1000 -34.50 -18.85 -59.16
C SER A 1000 -34.55 -19.90 -60.27
N LEU A 1001 -35.42 -19.71 -61.26
CA LEU A 1001 -35.32 -20.34 -62.58
C LEU A 1001 -35.99 -19.41 -63.62
N THR A 1002 -35.12 -18.88 -64.49
CA THR A 1002 -35.36 -18.36 -65.86
C THR A 1002 -36.14 -17.06 -66.07
N ASP A 1003 -35.41 -16.11 -66.67
CA ASP A 1003 -35.88 -14.89 -67.34
C ASP A 1003 -36.93 -15.16 -68.42
N GLY A 1004 -37.91 -14.26 -68.54
CA GLY A 1004 -38.72 -14.15 -69.74
C GLY A 1004 -40.10 -13.50 -69.58
N LEU A 1005 -40.17 -12.21 -69.95
CA LEU A 1005 -41.35 -11.47 -70.45
C LEU A 1005 -42.44 -11.01 -69.46
N GLY A 1006 -42.68 -9.69 -69.51
CA GLY A 1006 -43.54 -8.92 -68.62
C GLY A 1006 -45.05 -9.11 -68.77
N CYS A 1007 -45.81 -8.71 -67.74
CA CYS A 1007 -46.98 -7.84 -67.85
C CYS A 1007 -47.51 -7.42 -66.46
N ARG A 1008 -47.92 -6.15 -66.32
CA ARG A 1008 -48.63 -5.61 -65.14
C ARG A 1008 -50.10 -6.06 -65.16
N ARG A 1009 -50.60 -6.73 -64.11
CA ARG A 1009 -52.02 -6.66 -63.71
C ARG A 1009 -52.19 -6.76 -62.19
N ARG A 1010 -52.84 -5.74 -61.61
CA ARG A 1010 -53.39 -5.73 -60.25
C ARG A 1010 -54.58 -6.69 -60.19
N ALA A 1011 -54.58 -7.62 -59.24
CA ALA A 1011 -55.76 -8.40 -58.86
C ALA A 1011 -56.01 -8.28 -57.34
N ARG A 1012 -57.27 -8.04 -56.96
CA ARG A 1012 -57.75 -7.90 -55.58
C ARG A 1012 -57.66 -9.24 -54.83
N VAL A 1013 -57.23 -9.18 -53.58
CA VAL A 1013 -57.25 -10.31 -52.63
C VAL A 1013 -58.64 -10.37 -51.96
N PRO A 1014 -59.34 -11.53 -51.92
CA PRO A 1014 -60.53 -11.72 -51.08
C PRO A 1014 -60.13 -12.03 -49.62
N GLN A 1015 -60.99 -11.66 -48.67
CA GLN A 1015 -60.84 -11.95 -47.23
C GLN A 1015 -60.77 -13.47 -46.94
N PRO A 1016 -60.03 -13.92 -45.92
CA PRO A 1016 -59.88 -15.34 -45.63
C PRO A 1016 -60.95 -15.87 -44.66
N ASP A 1017 -61.47 -17.07 -44.97
CA ASP A 1017 -62.30 -17.89 -44.09
C ASP A 1017 -61.49 -18.52 -42.92
N PRO A 1018 -62.10 -18.84 -41.75
CA PRO A 1018 -61.39 -19.22 -40.53
C PRO A 1018 -61.01 -20.71 -40.40
N HIS A 1019 -61.24 -21.57 -41.41
CA HIS A 1019 -61.25 -23.03 -41.22
C HIS A 1019 -60.19 -23.85 -41.96
N THR A 1020 -59.11 -23.24 -42.45
CA THR A 1020 -58.03 -24.00 -43.13
C THR A 1020 -56.72 -23.94 -42.33
N ARG A 1021 -56.41 -25.02 -41.60
CA ARG A 1021 -55.10 -25.24 -40.96
C ARG A 1021 -54.02 -25.40 -42.04
N PHE A 1022 -53.37 -24.31 -42.43
CA PHE A 1022 -52.09 -24.37 -43.14
C PHE A 1022 -51.01 -24.81 -42.14
N LEU A 1023 -50.60 -26.08 -42.21
CA LEU A 1023 -49.34 -26.52 -41.62
C LEU A 1023 -48.19 -25.81 -42.37
N SER A 1024 -47.54 -24.86 -41.70
CA SER A 1024 -46.34 -24.21 -42.22
C SER A 1024 -45.21 -25.23 -42.40
N LEU A 1025 -44.89 -25.57 -43.64
CA LEU A 1025 -43.77 -26.44 -44.08
C LEU A 1025 -42.39 -25.76 -43.94
N GLN A 1026 -42.14 -25.02 -42.84
CA GLN A 1026 -40.81 -24.51 -42.52
C GLN A 1026 -40.08 -25.48 -41.58
N PRO A 1027 -38.78 -25.77 -41.80
CA PRO A 1027 -38.04 -26.64 -40.91
C PRO A 1027 -37.89 -25.99 -39.52
N ARG A 1028 -38.55 -26.58 -38.51
CA ARG A 1028 -38.56 -26.10 -37.11
C ARG A 1028 -37.17 -25.88 -36.51
N VAL A 1029 -36.13 -26.52 -37.08
CA VAL A 1029 -34.73 -26.38 -36.70
C VAL A 1029 -34.19 -24.96 -36.92
N LEU A 1030 -34.72 -24.22 -37.91
CA LEU A 1030 -34.27 -22.85 -38.19
C LEU A 1030 -34.48 -21.90 -37.01
N TYR A 1031 -35.52 -22.14 -36.19
CA TYR A 1031 -35.78 -21.36 -34.98
C TYR A 1031 -34.75 -21.60 -33.85
N GLN A 1032 -33.82 -22.55 -34.00
CA GLN A 1032 -32.77 -22.81 -33.01
C GLN A 1032 -31.53 -21.91 -33.18
N LEU A 1033 -31.31 -21.34 -34.37
CA LEU A 1033 -30.08 -20.61 -34.71
C LEU A 1033 -29.81 -19.42 -33.77
N ASP A 1034 -30.78 -18.51 -33.65
CA ASP A 1034 -30.74 -17.34 -32.76
C ASP A 1034 -32.00 -17.31 -31.88
N ARG A 1035 -32.28 -18.44 -31.20
CA ARG A 1035 -33.49 -18.57 -30.38
C ARG A 1035 -33.44 -17.66 -29.16
N ILE A 1036 -34.53 -16.93 -28.92
CA ILE A 1036 -34.78 -16.16 -27.71
C ILE A 1036 -36.29 -16.21 -27.39
N THR A 1037 -36.64 -16.39 -26.12
CA THR A 1037 -38.03 -16.50 -25.67
C THR A 1037 -38.38 -15.38 -24.67
N PRO A 1038 -39.67 -15.06 -24.46
CA PRO A 1038 -40.06 -13.99 -23.54
C PRO A 1038 -39.59 -14.26 -22.10
N THR A 1039 -39.73 -15.49 -21.61
CA THR A 1039 -39.29 -15.90 -20.26
C THR A 1039 -37.79 -15.68 -20.06
N GLN A 1040 -36.98 -15.95 -21.10
CA GLN A 1040 -35.54 -15.73 -21.05
C GLN A 1040 -35.18 -14.25 -20.94
N ILE A 1041 -35.94 -13.37 -21.60
CA ILE A 1041 -35.71 -11.92 -21.53
C ILE A 1041 -36.14 -11.37 -20.17
N GLU A 1042 -37.26 -11.82 -19.62
CA GLU A 1042 -37.66 -11.47 -18.25
C GLU A 1042 -36.58 -11.85 -17.24
N LYS A 1043 -36.11 -13.10 -17.27
CA LYS A 1043 -35.06 -13.59 -16.37
C LYS A 1043 -33.71 -12.89 -16.57
N PHE A 1044 -33.37 -12.56 -17.82
CA PHE A 1044 -32.18 -11.79 -18.14
C PHE A 1044 -32.23 -10.40 -17.49
N LEU A 1045 -33.32 -9.66 -17.68
CA LEU A 1045 -33.46 -8.30 -17.11
C LEU A 1045 -33.51 -8.31 -15.58
N GLU A 1046 -34.21 -9.27 -14.97
CA GLU A 1046 -34.22 -9.45 -13.51
C GLU A 1046 -32.82 -9.71 -12.95
N THR A 1047 -32.07 -10.63 -13.59
CA THR A 1047 -30.71 -10.99 -13.19
C THR A 1047 -29.75 -9.80 -13.36
N CYS A 1048 -29.89 -9.06 -14.46
CA CYS A 1048 -29.08 -7.87 -14.72
C CYS A 1048 -29.28 -6.80 -13.66
N ARG A 1049 -30.54 -6.49 -13.33
CA ARG A 1049 -30.89 -5.53 -12.28
C ARG A 1049 -30.38 -5.98 -10.92
N ASP A 1050 -30.61 -7.22 -10.53
CA ASP A 1050 -30.18 -7.74 -9.22
C ASP A 1050 -28.66 -7.68 -9.05
N LYS A 1051 -27.89 -8.12 -10.05
CA LYS A 1051 -26.41 -8.03 -10.03
C LYS A 1051 -25.93 -6.59 -9.95
N TYR A 1052 -26.58 -5.67 -10.65
CA TYR A 1052 -26.24 -4.25 -10.59
C TYR A 1052 -26.47 -3.65 -9.19
N MET A 1053 -27.62 -3.94 -8.56
CA MET A 1053 -27.91 -3.46 -7.21
C MET A 1053 -26.95 -4.03 -6.16
N ARG A 1054 -26.61 -5.32 -6.26
CA ARG A 1054 -25.62 -5.95 -5.38
C ARG A 1054 -24.18 -5.51 -5.62
N ALA A 1055 -23.90 -4.87 -6.76
CA ALA A 1055 -22.60 -4.34 -7.10
C ALA A 1055 -22.37 -2.91 -6.56
N GLN A 1056 -23.36 -2.29 -5.91
CA GLN A 1056 -23.18 -0.97 -5.30
C GLN A 1056 -22.24 -1.02 -4.09
N MET A 1057 -21.45 0.03 -3.89
CA MET A 1057 -20.60 0.18 -2.72
C MET A 1057 -21.45 0.34 -1.46
N GLU A 1058 -21.37 -0.64 -0.56
CA GLU A 1058 -22.15 -0.64 0.67
C GLU A 1058 -21.77 0.55 1.59
N PRO A 1059 -22.76 1.29 2.13
CA PRO A 1059 -22.51 2.32 3.13
C PRO A 1059 -21.81 1.77 4.38
N GLY A 1060 -20.90 2.55 4.95
CA GLY A 1060 -20.03 2.15 6.07
C GLY A 1060 -18.71 1.53 5.64
N SER A 1061 -18.52 1.22 4.35
CA SER A 1061 -17.27 0.67 3.83
C SER A 1061 -16.10 1.64 4.01
N ALA A 1062 -15.00 1.14 4.59
CA ALA A 1062 -13.74 1.87 4.79
C ALA A 1062 -12.92 1.95 3.49
N VAL A 1063 -13.50 2.60 2.48
CA VAL A 1063 -13.02 2.61 1.09
C VAL A 1063 -11.65 3.23 0.92
N GLY A 1064 -11.27 4.21 1.75
CA GLY A 1064 -9.93 4.79 1.72
C GLY A 1064 -8.85 3.82 2.16
N ALA A 1065 -9.12 2.98 3.17
CA ALA A 1065 -8.18 1.96 3.62
C ALA A 1065 -7.97 0.86 2.56
N LEU A 1066 -9.05 0.44 1.88
CA LEU A 1066 -8.98 -0.50 0.75
C LEU A 1066 -8.17 0.09 -0.41
N CYS A 1067 -8.43 1.35 -0.78
CA CYS A 1067 -7.68 2.07 -1.81
C CYS A 1067 -6.17 2.13 -1.49
N ALA A 1068 -5.80 2.50 -0.26
CA ALA A 1068 -4.40 2.58 0.16
C ALA A 1068 -3.65 1.25 0.02
N GLN A 1069 -4.31 0.13 0.35
CA GLN A 1069 -3.73 -1.21 0.26
C GLN A 1069 -3.67 -1.68 -1.21
N SER A 1070 -4.73 -1.46 -1.98
CA SER A 1070 -4.81 -1.83 -3.40
C SER A 1070 -3.76 -1.14 -4.28
N ILE A 1071 -3.31 0.06 -3.90
CA ILE A 1071 -2.20 0.78 -4.56
C ILE A 1071 -0.83 0.31 -4.01
N GLY A 1072 -0.75 0.03 -2.71
CA GLY A 1072 0.51 -0.35 -2.06
C GLY A 1072 1.00 -1.74 -2.44
N GLU A 1073 0.09 -2.71 -2.54
CA GLU A 1073 0.37 -4.13 -2.79
C GLU A 1073 1.04 -4.39 -4.15
N PRO A 1074 0.57 -3.84 -5.30
CA PRO A 1074 1.25 -4.01 -6.58
C PRO A 1074 2.68 -3.43 -6.60
N GLY A 1075 2.98 -2.47 -5.72
CA GLY A 1075 4.31 -1.88 -5.58
C GLY A 1075 5.39 -2.91 -5.22
N THR A 1076 5.05 -4.00 -4.52
CA THR A 1076 6.00 -5.11 -4.25
C THR A 1076 6.22 -5.98 -5.48
N GLN A 1077 5.20 -6.11 -6.33
CA GLN A 1077 5.20 -6.94 -7.53
C GLN A 1077 5.86 -6.25 -8.74
N MET A 1078 5.88 -4.91 -8.75
CA MET A 1078 6.58 -4.13 -9.77
C MET A 1078 8.10 -4.31 -9.63
N THR A 1079 8.67 -5.35 -10.26
CA THR A 1079 10.09 -5.42 -10.67
C THR A 1079 10.52 -4.07 -11.23
N LEU A 1080 11.68 -3.55 -10.81
CA LEU A 1080 12.34 -2.42 -11.48
C LEU A 1080 12.69 -2.89 -12.89
N LYS A 1081 11.69 -3.04 -13.76
CA LYS A 1081 11.89 -3.44 -15.15
C LYS A 1081 12.49 -2.22 -15.82
N THR A 1082 13.78 -2.30 -16.06
CA THR A 1082 14.60 -1.30 -16.76
C THR A 1082 14.35 -1.32 -18.27
N PHE A 1083 13.73 -2.38 -18.81
CA PHE A 1083 13.40 -2.50 -20.25
C PHE A 1083 12.06 -1.85 -20.62
N HIS A 1084 11.90 -0.57 -20.32
CA HIS A 1084 10.75 0.21 -20.78
C HIS A 1084 11.21 1.57 -21.26
N PHE A 1085 11.78 1.56 -22.45
CA PHE A 1085 11.86 2.72 -23.30
C PHE A 1085 10.45 3.03 -23.81
N ALA A 1086 10.01 4.28 -23.85
CA ALA A 1086 8.65 4.68 -24.25
C ALA A 1086 8.34 4.44 -25.75
N GLY A 1087 8.65 3.25 -26.27
CA GLY A 1087 8.71 2.92 -27.69
C GLY A 1087 9.99 3.42 -28.40
N VAL A 1088 10.87 4.17 -27.72
CA VAL A 1088 12.07 4.82 -28.32
C VAL A 1088 13.33 4.47 -27.53
N ALA A 1089 14.24 3.71 -28.14
CA ALA A 1089 15.38 3.01 -27.51
C ALA A 1089 16.36 3.84 -26.65
N SER A 1090 16.28 5.16 -26.64
CA SER A 1090 17.23 6.03 -25.91
C SER A 1090 16.70 6.63 -24.60
N MET A 1091 15.38 6.73 -24.41
CA MET A 1091 14.82 7.48 -23.29
C MET A 1091 14.45 6.58 -22.11
N ASN A 1092 15.34 6.54 -21.12
CA ASN A 1092 15.07 5.89 -19.84
C ASN A 1092 14.02 6.70 -19.06
N ILE A 1093 12.84 6.12 -18.86
CA ILE A 1093 11.79 6.69 -18.00
C ILE A 1093 11.84 6.05 -16.61
N THR A 1094 11.67 6.86 -15.56
CA THR A 1094 11.48 6.32 -14.21
C THR A 1094 10.10 5.66 -14.10
N LEU A 1095 10.10 4.37 -13.79
CA LEU A 1095 8.89 3.55 -13.63
C LEU A 1095 8.88 2.82 -12.28
N GLY A 1096 7.77 2.14 -12.00
CA GLY A 1096 7.61 1.36 -10.78
C GLY A 1096 7.47 2.22 -9.53
N VAL A 1097 8.02 1.72 -8.41
CA VAL A 1097 7.86 2.33 -7.08
C VAL A 1097 8.39 3.77 -7.00
N PRO A 1098 9.58 4.12 -7.55
CA PRO A 1098 10.08 5.50 -7.52
C PRO A 1098 9.12 6.50 -8.17
N ARG A 1099 8.51 6.12 -9.31
CA ARG A 1099 7.56 6.99 -10.02
C ARG A 1099 6.28 7.22 -9.23
N ILE A 1100 5.72 6.15 -8.65
CA ILE A 1100 4.56 6.25 -7.75
C ILE A 1100 4.90 7.16 -6.56
N LYS A 1101 6.10 7.03 -5.99
CA LYS A 1101 6.57 7.85 -4.88
C LYS A 1101 6.65 9.34 -5.25
N GLU A 1102 7.11 9.70 -6.43
CA GLU A 1102 7.10 11.09 -6.93
C GLU A 1102 5.67 11.63 -7.02
N ILE A 1103 4.75 10.85 -7.60
CA ILE A 1103 3.34 11.24 -7.79
C ILE A 1103 2.65 11.48 -6.44
N ILE A 1104 2.73 10.51 -5.51
CA ILE A 1104 2.06 10.64 -4.20
C ILE A 1104 2.68 11.74 -3.33
N ASN A 1105 3.95 12.06 -3.52
CA ASN A 1105 4.62 13.15 -2.80
C ASN A 1105 4.27 14.53 -3.38
N ALA A 1106 3.71 14.57 -4.60
CA ALA A 1106 3.54 15.79 -5.38
C ALA A 1106 4.85 16.62 -5.40
N SER A 1107 5.97 15.96 -5.73
CA SER A 1107 7.29 16.60 -5.75
C SER A 1107 7.37 17.69 -6.82
N LYS A 1108 7.89 18.86 -6.45
CA LYS A 1108 8.02 20.01 -7.36
C LYS A 1108 8.98 19.76 -8.53
N ALA A 1109 10.02 18.97 -8.29
CA ALA A 1109 10.96 18.51 -9.29
C ALA A 1109 10.86 16.99 -9.36
N ILE A 1110 10.76 16.46 -10.58
CA ILE A 1110 10.72 15.02 -10.86
C ILE A 1110 11.89 14.66 -11.76
N SER A 1111 12.33 13.41 -11.65
CA SER A 1111 13.26 12.83 -12.60
C SER A 1111 12.57 12.65 -13.96
N THR A 1112 13.32 12.90 -15.05
CA THR A 1112 12.87 12.67 -16.44
C THR A 1112 11.48 13.26 -16.78
N PRO A 1113 11.26 14.59 -16.68
CA PRO A 1113 10.01 15.20 -17.11
C PRO A 1113 9.92 15.19 -18.65
N ILE A 1114 8.98 14.42 -19.19
CA ILE A 1114 8.74 14.33 -20.63
C ILE A 1114 7.45 15.09 -20.98
N ILE A 1115 7.51 15.88 -22.05
CA ILE A 1115 6.37 16.58 -22.62
C ILE A 1115 6.10 15.98 -23.99
N THR A 1116 4.94 15.35 -24.18
CA THR A 1116 4.47 14.90 -25.49
C THR A 1116 3.73 16.04 -26.17
N ALA A 1117 4.37 16.68 -27.15
CA ALA A 1117 3.77 17.71 -27.98
C ALA A 1117 3.26 17.09 -29.29
N GLN A 1118 1.96 17.19 -29.55
CA GLN A 1118 1.38 16.82 -30.83
C GLN A 1118 1.65 17.92 -31.85
N LEU A 1119 2.02 17.55 -33.07
CA LEU A 1119 2.20 18.50 -34.16
C LEU A 1119 0.85 18.76 -34.83
N ASP A 1120 0.60 20.00 -35.23
CA ASP A 1120 -0.56 20.36 -36.05
C ASP A 1120 -0.44 19.81 -37.48
N LYS A 1121 0.79 19.74 -38.00
CA LYS A 1121 1.16 19.06 -39.24
C LYS A 1121 2.12 17.93 -38.93
N ASP A 1122 1.62 16.72 -38.93
CA ASP A 1122 2.35 15.48 -38.63
C ASP A 1122 2.88 14.76 -39.89
N ASP A 1123 2.49 15.21 -41.08
CA ASP A 1123 2.83 14.58 -42.37
C ASP A 1123 4.28 14.84 -42.82
N ASP A 1124 4.87 15.98 -42.43
CA ASP A 1124 6.19 16.40 -42.91
C ASP A 1124 7.27 16.38 -41.81
N ALA A 1125 8.30 15.55 -42.02
CA ALA A 1125 9.47 15.48 -41.15
C ALA A 1125 10.27 16.80 -41.13
N ASP A 1126 10.23 17.57 -42.22
CA ASP A 1126 10.89 18.87 -42.29
C ASP A 1126 10.20 19.90 -41.41
N TYR A 1127 8.88 19.86 -41.35
CA TYR A 1127 8.10 20.68 -40.42
C TYR A 1127 8.39 20.30 -38.97
N ALA A 1128 8.46 19.00 -38.66
CA ALA A 1128 8.82 18.50 -37.34
C ALA A 1128 10.20 18.98 -36.87
N ARG A 1129 11.19 19.04 -37.76
CA ARG A 1129 12.54 19.56 -37.46
C ARG A 1129 12.54 21.06 -37.17
N LEU A 1130 11.77 21.85 -37.92
CA LEU A 1130 11.66 23.29 -37.71
C LEU A 1130 11.10 23.60 -36.31
N VAL A 1131 9.99 22.96 -35.95
CA VAL A 1131 9.38 23.17 -34.62
C VAL A 1131 10.25 22.59 -33.50
N LYS A 1132 10.97 21.47 -33.73
CA LYS A 1132 11.99 20.94 -32.80
C LYS A 1132 13.08 21.96 -32.54
N GLY A 1133 13.65 22.57 -33.58
CA GLY A 1133 14.70 23.59 -33.45
C GLY A 1133 14.26 24.85 -32.71
N ARG A 1134 12.95 25.16 -32.70
CA ARG A 1134 12.39 26.30 -31.94
C ARG A 1134 12.24 26.02 -30.43
N ILE A 1135 12.08 24.76 -30.03
CA ILE A 1135 11.90 24.37 -28.62
C ILE A 1135 13.20 23.86 -27.99
N GLU A 1136 14.07 23.24 -28.78
CA GLU A 1136 15.34 22.71 -28.35
C GLU A 1136 16.32 23.86 -28.08
N LYS A 1137 16.91 23.86 -26.88
CA LYS A 1137 17.86 24.91 -26.50
C LYS A 1137 19.17 24.68 -27.24
N THR A 1138 19.47 25.52 -28.21
CA THR A 1138 20.78 25.57 -28.88
C THR A 1138 21.68 26.61 -28.22
N LEU A 1139 22.91 26.24 -27.84
CA LEU A 1139 23.87 27.16 -27.24
C LEU A 1139 24.67 27.92 -28.30
N LEU A 1140 25.20 29.09 -27.94
CA LEU A 1140 26.05 29.89 -28.86
C LEU A 1140 27.25 29.09 -29.36
N GLY A 1141 27.89 28.29 -28.49
CA GLY A 1141 29.02 27.44 -28.89
C GLY A 1141 28.69 26.33 -29.90
N GLU A 1142 27.42 25.92 -30.02
CA GLU A 1142 27.00 24.90 -30.99
C GLU A 1142 26.85 25.48 -32.40
N ILE A 1143 26.50 26.77 -32.49
CA ILE A 1143 26.31 27.50 -33.76
C ILE A 1143 27.53 28.34 -34.16
N SER A 1144 28.47 28.61 -33.25
CA SER A 1144 29.73 29.31 -33.54
C SER A 1144 30.81 28.35 -34.06
N GLU A 1145 31.66 28.81 -34.97
CA GLU A 1145 32.85 28.07 -35.40
C GLU A 1145 33.96 28.17 -34.35
N TYR A 1146 34.18 29.37 -33.83
CA TYR A 1146 35.10 29.66 -32.75
C TYR A 1146 34.69 30.96 -32.04
N ILE A 1147 35.27 31.15 -30.86
CA ILE A 1147 35.20 32.37 -30.05
C ILE A 1147 36.65 32.71 -29.70
N GLU A 1148 37.13 33.88 -30.10
CA GLU A 1148 38.50 34.31 -29.83
C GLU A 1148 38.55 35.72 -29.24
N GLU A 1149 39.51 35.98 -28.37
CA GLU A 1149 39.79 37.30 -27.81
C GLU A 1149 40.82 37.98 -28.70
N VAL A 1150 40.46 39.13 -29.27
CA VAL A 1150 41.34 39.91 -30.12
C VAL A 1150 41.80 41.13 -29.34
N PHE A 1151 43.09 41.18 -29.05
CA PHE A 1151 43.76 42.31 -28.41
C PHE A 1151 44.47 43.12 -29.48
N LEU A 1152 43.93 44.30 -29.78
CA LEU A 1152 44.59 45.31 -30.59
C LEU A 1152 45.32 46.30 -29.66
N PRO A 1153 46.28 47.09 -30.16
CA PRO A 1153 46.99 48.08 -29.36
C PRO A 1153 46.07 49.15 -28.74
N ASP A 1154 44.94 49.42 -29.38
CA ASP A 1154 43.97 50.47 -29.10
C ASP A 1154 42.62 49.97 -28.56
N ASP A 1155 42.33 48.67 -28.69
CA ASP A 1155 41.04 48.07 -28.27
C ASP A 1155 41.18 46.58 -27.94
N CYS A 1156 40.27 46.04 -27.14
CA CYS A 1156 40.16 44.59 -26.95
C CYS A 1156 38.70 44.15 -26.99
N PHE A 1157 38.42 43.12 -27.78
CA PHE A 1157 37.07 42.60 -27.97
C PHE A 1157 37.05 41.10 -28.15
N ILE A 1158 35.90 40.49 -27.86
CA ILE A 1158 35.63 39.08 -28.13
C ILE A 1158 35.00 38.98 -29.52
N LEU A 1159 35.65 38.25 -30.41
CA LEU A 1159 35.19 37.95 -31.75
C LEU A 1159 34.47 36.61 -31.75
N VAL A 1160 33.19 36.62 -32.14
CA VAL A 1160 32.38 35.40 -32.30
C VAL A 1160 32.03 35.23 -33.77
N LYS A 1161 32.51 34.15 -34.38
CA LYS A 1161 32.18 33.79 -35.76
C LYS A 1161 31.09 32.72 -35.79
N LEU A 1162 29.94 33.07 -36.35
CA LEU A 1162 28.81 32.13 -36.49
C LEU A 1162 28.93 31.27 -37.75
N SER A 1163 28.57 29.99 -37.64
CA SER A 1163 28.49 29.07 -38.77
C SER A 1163 27.10 29.12 -39.40
N LEU A 1164 26.93 29.96 -40.44
CA LEU A 1164 25.65 30.09 -41.15
C LEU A 1164 25.18 28.78 -41.79
N GLU A 1165 26.11 27.90 -42.19
CA GLU A 1165 25.80 26.59 -42.75
C GLU A 1165 25.08 25.69 -41.73
N ARG A 1166 25.55 25.65 -40.48
CA ARG A 1166 24.89 24.89 -39.41
C ARG A 1166 23.52 25.45 -39.08
N ILE A 1167 23.38 26.78 -39.06
CA ILE A 1167 22.10 27.45 -38.84
C ILE A 1167 21.10 27.10 -39.96
N ARG A 1168 21.56 27.04 -41.21
CA ARG A 1168 20.71 26.71 -42.37
C ARG A 1168 20.28 25.24 -42.37
N LEU A 1169 21.19 24.31 -42.07
CA LEU A 1169 20.92 22.88 -41.96
C LEU A 1169 19.93 22.54 -40.84
N LEU A 1170 20.12 23.15 -39.66
CA LEU A 1170 19.23 22.97 -38.51
C LEU A 1170 17.93 23.80 -38.61
N ARG A 1171 17.78 24.64 -39.64
CA ARG A 1171 16.65 25.56 -39.87
C ARG A 1171 16.31 26.43 -38.65
N LEU A 1172 17.33 26.98 -38.01
CA LEU A 1172 17.16 27.88 -36.87
C LEU A 1172 16.84 29.29 -37.35
N GLU A 1173 15.80 29.91 -36.79
CA GLU A 1173 15.37 31.29 -37.10
C GLU A 1173 16.14 32.33 -36.26
N ALA A 1174 17.48 32.16 -36.15
CA ALA A 1174 18.33 33.03 -35.33
C ALA A 1174 18.77 34.31 -36.07
N VAL A 1175 18.75 34.32 -37.40
CA VAL A 1175 19.19 35.44 -38.24
C VAL A 1175 18.05 35.87 -39.17
N ASN A 1176 17.06 36.57 -38.61
CA ASN A 1176 16.10 37.35 -39.39
C ASN A 1176 16.01 38.74 -38.75
N THR A 1177 16.98 39.60 -39.05
CA THR A 1177 16.90 41.02 -38.72
C THR A 1177 16.21 41.76 -39.86
N HIS A 1178 14.99 42.25 -39.56
CA HIS A 1178 14.46 43.45 -40.20
C HIS A 1178 15.54 44.57 -40.21
N PRO A 1179 15.79 45.25 -41.34
CA PRO A 1179 16.84 46.28 -41.44
C PRO A 1179 16.33 47.62 -40.86
N GLY A 1180 16.13 47.70 -39.54
CA GLY A 1180 15.49 48.85 -38.90
C GLY A 1180 16.36 49.69 -37.95
N HIS A 1181 17.28 49.08 -37.18
CA HIS A 1181 17.93 49.82 -36.08
C HIS A 1181 19.30 49.24 -35.69
N ILE A 1182 20.34 49.42 -36.51
CA ILE A 1182 21.74 49.44 -36.04
C ILE A 1182 22.49 50.52 -36.82
N VAL A 1183 23.19 51.37 -36.06
CA VAL A 1183 23.90 52.59 -36.48
C VAL A 1183 24.97 52.31 -37.54
N SER A 1184 25.09 53.25 -38.47
CA SER A 1184 26.00 53.30 -39.62
C SER A 1184 27.49 53.16 -39.28
N GLN A 1185 28.17 52.15 -39.82
CA GLN A 1185 29.62 52.11 -40.16
C GLN A 1185 29.89 51.03 -41.24
N PRO A 1186 30.99 51.11 -42.03
CA PRO A 1186 31.05 50.57 -43.39
C PRO A 1186 31.44 49.08 -43.50
N ALA A 1187 30.77 48.41 -44.44
CA ALA A 1187 31.13 47.19 -45.18
C ALA A 1187 32.27 46.29 -44.64
N LEU A 1188 31.95 45.44 -43.67
CA LEU A 1188 32.53 44.11 -43.51
C LEU A 1188 31.37 43.10 -43.59
N SER A 1189 31.56 42.03 -44.35
CA SER A 1189 30.57 40.96 -44.54
C SER A 1189 29.94 40.54 -43.21
N SER A 1190 28.61 40.64 -43.13
CA SER A 1190 27.79 40.54 -41.91
C SER A 1190 27.72 39.12 -41.34
N THR A 1191 28.82 38.61 -40.80
CA THR A 1191 28.92 37.26 -40.19
C THR A 1191 29.65 37.23 -38.84
N THR A 1192 30.12 38.38 -38.35
CA THR A 1192 30.98 38.48 -37.17
C THR A 1192 30.35 39.39 -36.13
N PHE A 1193 30.18 38.89 -34.91
CA PHE A 1193 29.74 39.70 -33.77
C PHE A 1193 30.97 40.09 -32.94
N VAL A 1194 31.09 41.38 -32.65
CA VAL A 1194 32.17 41.97 -31.85
C VAL A 1194 31.56 42.43 -30.53
N LEU A 1195 32.02 41.86 -29.42
CA LEU A 1195 31.63 42.29 -28.07
C LEU A 1195 32.80 43.06 -27.44
N PRO A 1196 32.67 44.39 -27.20
CA PRO A 1196 33.72 45.17 -26.57
C PRO A 1196 33.92 44.74 -25.11
N ILE A 1197 35.18 44.70 -24.66
CA ILE A 1197 35.54 44.42 -23.27
C ILE A 1197 35.78 45.76 -22.57
N ASP A 1198 34.87 46.18 -21.68
CA ASP A 1198 35.09 47.36 -20.83
C ASP A 1198 36.25 47.10 -19.85
N CYS A 1199 37.37 47.80 -20.05
CA CYS A 1199 38.59 47.68 -19.24
C CYS A 1199 38.59 48.47 -17.92
N ASP A 1200 37.44 48.97 -17.44
CA ASP A 1200 37.35 49.73 -16.17
C ASP A 1200 36.83 48.85 -15.02
N SER A 1201 37.71 48.07 -14.38
CA SER A 1201 37.61 47.71 -12.93
C SER A 1201 38.70 46.72 -12.46
N ARG A 1202 39.98 47.13 -12.47
CA ARG A 1202 41.00 46.53 -11.59
C ARG A 1202 41.99 47.56 -11.06
N THR A 1203 41.69 48.12 -9.89
CA THR A 1203 42.67 48.52 -8.89
C THR A 1203 42.35 47.80 -7.59
N GLU A 1204 42.99 46.64 -7.36
CA GLU A 1204 43.46 46.21 -6.04
C GLU A 1204 44.38 44.98 -6.23
N GLN A 1205 45.61 45.13 -5.75
CA GLN A 1205 46.75 44.23 -5.94
C GLN A 1205 46.56 42.85 -5.26
N PRO A 1206 47.15 41.78 -5.79
CA PRO A 1206 47.27 40.51 -5.07
C PRO A 1206 48.44 40.58 -4.07
N GLY A 1207 48.11 40.59 -2.78
CA GLY A 1207 49.04 40.27 -1.71
C GLY A 1207 49.10 38.75 -1.48
N GLU A 1208 50.30 38.24 -1.32
CA GLU A 1208 50.66 36.84 -1.07
C GLU A 1208 49.82 36.15 0.03
N ARG A 1209 49.17 35.03 -0.33
CA ARG A 1209 49.26 33.70 0.32
C ARG A 1209 48.36 32.67 -0.36
#